data_AF-A0A2M9A2Z5-F1
#
_entry.id   AF-A0A2M9A2Z5-F1
#
_cell.length_a   1.000
_cell.length_b   1.000
_cell.length_c   1.000
_cell.angle_alpha   90.00
_cell.angle_beta   90.00
_cell.angle_gamma   90.00
#
_symmetry.space_group_name_H-M   'P 1'
#
loop_
_entity.id
_entity.type
_entity.pdbx_description
1 polymer ?
#
loop_
_entity_poly.entity_id
_entity_poly.type
_entity_poly.pdbx_seq_one_letter_code
_entity_poly.pdbx_strand_id
1 'polypeptide(L)'
;MPKNILISTLGLSWEIIPETVGAFFYEEGGMDFYGNVPEESVQGFRESAKKVLQGQTIDELWLISTDQEKDPKDPRSMSLSEMRERIAEWCNSYAPASKLAIRIFVLKGVNDIDSKESVDKFHNLALQVLFTSKLYANGGKRVVSLACGRKTMSADIQDAAYCFGCDMMMHVTASANPKITLDGSKICLNEAEKKSIFPVELKPFPASDLFNDWYGGEAAKQYDMFAGNRCCEALDETTFLFENPEGVEPFLKKVEEKREAARHFYSSYWSSNQYSYDNFPIVYTLSSNAQQSLKDFKIGVHQDLRSKELKLLKTLPKADLHCHLGGVLSPKEIIEVAGAIEDELRDERRQNPKFKNWDLKGPGPGESWKNWRRRLAKKLNVSELSVVAAYVLQSKNAPEKLDEIIYGQERNGGKDLRVEQQFVGIAQTVKNGETVLDLTPYESLGDLQGSGLLKHEKTLRKVLQILYRNVQDNNLKYLEIRCSPINYKTDIFAPRDVVRTILDEMTRAEIKMGIRSSMIFIASRHGKLKDIDAAIELYRNLEQDIDCGEAFKRYFRGFDVAGNESKRRPEKLRGKFQRILMDCKNVTVHAGETMPAENIWEAVYCLNAERIGHGLTLVERDGDLLPKFRDRRIGVEMCPSSNYQIVGFKDNYYPDQNLPDYPLRKYMDEKIRVTVNTDDPGMSRTNITNELLKAARLTRGGLSLWDILSLLYNSFEMAFLPYREKMKLLNEMNLKVKDWLDDNIVKIEKGCIYEE
;
A
#
# COMPACT_ATOMS: atom_id res chain seq x y z
N MET A 1 37.40 -26.85 -12.87
CA MET A 1 37.53 -26.30 -14.24
C MET A 1 36.13 -26.02 -14.77
N PRO A 2 35.94 -25.04 -15.66
CA PRO A 2 34.70 -24.85 -16.40
C PRO A 2 34.27 -26.16 -17.07
N LYS A 3 32.96 -26.44 -17.08
CA LYS A 3 32.37 -27.62 -17.71
C LYS A 3 31.28 -27.20 -18.69
N ASN A 4 31.41 -27.62 -19.95
CA ASN A 4 30.41 -27.42 -20.98
C ASN A 4 29.39 -28.57 -20.93
N ILE A 5 28.13 -28.24 -20.67
CA ILE A 5 27.07 -29.21 -20.37
C ILE A 5 26.00 -29.12 -21.45
N LEU A 6 25.70 -30.23 -22.12
CA LEU A 6 24.52 -30.39 -22.96
C LEU A 6 23.40 -31.03 -22.12
N ILE A 7 22.26 -30.37 -22.00
CA ILE A 7 21.11 -30.84 -21.22
C ILE A 7 19.98 -31.17 -22.20
N SER A 8 19.42 -32.37 -22.10
CA SER A 8 18.30 -32.83 -22.94
C SER A 8 17.34 -33.69 -22.13
N THR A 9 16.19 -33.99 -22.71
CA THR A 9 15.25 -34.99 -22.18
C THR A 9 15.46 -36.33 -22.87
N LEU A 10 15.10 -37.42 -22.18
CA LEU A 10 15.09 -38.78 -22.74
C LEU A 10 13.65 -39.31 -22.70
N GLY A 11 13.09 -39.54 -23.88
CA GLY A 11 11.72 -40.03 -24.07
C GLY A 11 11.64 -41.55 -24.18
N LEU A 12 10.76 -42.03 -25.07
CA LEU A 12 10.50 -43.46 -25.22
C LEU A 12 11.66 -44.27 -25.81
N SER A 13 12.63 -43.61 -26.43
CA SER A 13 13.68 -44.24 -27.22
C SER A 13 14.96 -43.39 -27.23
N TRP A 14 16.10 -44.02 -27.57
CA TRP A 14 17.44 -43.44 -27.42
C TRP A 14 17.92 -42.61 -28.61
N GLU A 15 17.21 -42.65 -29.75
CA GLU A 15 17.62 -42.07 -31.04
C GLU A 15 17.86 -40.56 -30.97
N ILE A 16 17.28 -39.89 -29.97
CA ILE A 16 17.50 -38.47 -29.73
C ILE A 16 18.95 -38.12 -29.37
N ILE A 17 19.71 -39.08 -28.83
CA ILE A 17 21.11 -38.85 -28.41
C ILE A 17 21.99 -38.64 -29.64
N PRO A 18 22.02 -39.54 -30.64
CA PRO A 18 22.74 -39.26 -31.89
C PRO A 18 22.31 -37.96 -32.57
N GLU A 19 21.01 -37.64 -32.59
CA GLU A 19 20.49 -36.42 -33.22
C GLU A 19 21.00 -35.14 -32.53
N THR A 20 21.06 -35.13 -31.19
CA THR A 20 21.43 -33.95 -30.41
C THR A 20 22.93 -33.86 -30.21
N VAL A 21 23.56 -34.93 -29.74
CA VAL A 21 24.99 -34.99 -29.42
C VAL A 21 25.80 -34.93 -30.71
N GLY A 22 25.38 -35.64 -31.76
CA GLY A 22 26.05 -35.65 -33.07
C GLY A 22 26.14 -34.27 -33.74
N ALA A 23 25.34 -33.29 -33.30
CA ALA A 23 25.44 -31.91 -33.76
C ALA A 23 26.72 -31.19 -33.29
N PHE A 24 27.42 -31.73 -32.28
CA PHE A 24 28.62 -31.12 -31.68
C PHE A 24 29.92 -31.88 -31.93
N PHE A 25 29.86 -33.15 -32.35
CA PHE A 25 31.03 -34.04 -32.47
C PHE A 25 31.38 -34.37 -33.93
N TYR A 26 31.54 -33.33 -34.76
CA TYR A 26 31.79 -33.45 -36.21
C TYR A 26 33.25 -33.20 -36.64
N GLU A 27 34.17 -32.95 -35.70
CA GLU A 27 35.60 -32.73 -35.97
C GLU A 27 36.41 -34.04 -35.95
N GLU A 28 37.70 -33.98 -36.32
CA GLU A 28 38.54 -35.15 -36.60
C GLU A 28 38.60 -36.15 -35.41
N GLY A 29 38.01 -37.34 -35.59
CA GLY A 29 37.89 -38.37 -34.56
C GLY A 29 36.51 -38.49 -33.89
N GLY A 30 35.58 -37.58 -34.15
CA GLY A 30 34.16 -37.68 -33.78
C GLY A 30 33.27 -38.18 -34.93
N MET A 31 32.08 -38.70 -34.60
CA MET A 31 31.09 -39.12 -35.59
C MET A 31 30.15 -37.96 -35.97
N ASP A 32 30.33 -37.39 -37.15
CA ASP A 32 29.44 -36.36 -37.69
C ASP A 32 28.10 -36.97 -38.13
N PHE A 33 27.08 -36.92 -37.25
CA PHE A 33 25.73 -37.40 -37.55
C PHE A 33 25.15 -36.74 -38.81
N TYR A 34 25.49 -35.46 -39.02
CA TYR A 34 24.95 -34.65 -40.09
C TYR A 34 25.85 -34.59 -41.33
N GLY A 35 26.92 -35.38 -41.39
CA GLY A 35 27.89 -35.33 -42.52
C GLY A 35 27.30 -35.73 -43.89
N ASN A 36 26.12 -36.35 -43.89
CA ASN A 36 25.38 -36.71 -45.11
C ASN A 36 24.22 -35.74 -45.42
N VAL A 37 24.02 -34.70 -44.61
CA VAL A 37 23.03 -33.63 -44.82
C VAL A 37 23.68 -32.51 -45.65
N PRO A 38 22.95 -31.79 -46.52
CA PRO A 38 23.51 -30.64 -47.24
C PRO A 38 24.19 -29.66 -46.27
N GLU A 39 25.45 -29.27 -46.56
CA GLU A 39 26.25 -28.44 -45.65
C GLU A 39 25.56 -27.11 -45.31
N GLU A 40 24.86 -26.52 -46.29
CA GLU A 40 24.04 -25.32 -46.13
C GLU A 40 22.96 -25.42 -45.04
N SER A 41 22.50 -26.64 -44.71
CA SER A 41 21.51 -26.89 -43.66
C SER A 41 22.11 -26.95 -42.26
N VAL A 42 23.42 -27.16 -42.11
CA VAL A 42 24.08 -27.38 -40.81
C VAL A 42 25.19 -26.37 -40.50
N GLN A 43 25.74 -25.71 -41.51
CA GLN A 43 26.83 -24.75 -41.38
C GLN A 43 26.51 -23.66 -40.35
N GLY A 44 25.32 -23.04 -40.45
CA GLY A 44 24.93 -21.95 -39.54
C GLY A 44 24.84 -22.40 -38.07
N PHE A 45 24.35 -23.61 -37.82
CA PHE A 45 24.33 -24.18 -36.47
C PHE A 45 25.75 -24.45 -35.96
N ARG A 46 26.61 -25.07 -36.78
CA ARG A 46 27.99 -25.41 -36.40
C ARG A 46 28.81 -24.17 -36.05
N GLU A 47 28.71 -23.11 -36.85
CA GLU A 47 29.38 -21.83 -36.60
C GLU A 47 28.91 -21.21 -35.27
N SER A 48 27.60 -21.24 -34.99
CA SER A 48 27.05 -20.74 -33.73
C SER A 48 27.50 -21.59 -32.53
N ALA A 49 27.44 -22.91 -32.64
CA ALA A 49 27.90 -23.83 -31.60
C ALA A 49 29.38 -23.61 -31.27
N LYS A 50 30.26 -23.48 -32.27
CA LYS A 50 31.69 -23.16 -32.06
C LYS A 50 31.87 -21.83 -31.35
N LYS A 51 31.07 -20.82 -31.70
CA LYS A 51 31.13 -19.50 -31.05
C LYS A 51 30.68 -19.55 -29.60
N VAL A 52 29.56 -20.21 -29.30
CA VAL A 52 29.02 -20.34 -27.94
C VAL A 52 29.99 -21.09 -27.04
N LEU A 53 30.50 -22.24 -27.52
CA LEU A 53 31.43 -23.09 -26.80
C LEU A 53 32.88 -22.59 -26.84
N GLN A 54 33.15 -21.46 -27.51
CA GLN A 54 34.48 -20.86 -27.62
C GLN A 54 35.53 -21.82 -28.19
N GLY A 55 35.12 -22.64 -29.17
CA GLY A 55 35.96 -23.67 -29.78
C GLY A 55 36.24 -24.90 -28.90
N GLN A 56 35.61 -25.00 -27.72
CA GLN A 56 35.67 -26.19 -26.88
C GLN A 56 34.55 -27.18 -27.21
N THR A 57 34.71 -28.43 -26.79
CA THR A 57 33.69 -29.48 -26.93
C THR A 57 32.74 -29.50 -25.74
N ILE A 58 31.66 -30.26 -25.86
CA ILE A 58 30.80 -30.61 -24.72
C ILE A 58 31.55 -31.60 -23.82
N ASP A 59 31.60 -31.33 -22.51
CA ASP A 59 32.23 -32.18 -21.50
C ASP A 59 31.27 -33.21 -20.93
N GLU A 60 30.00 -32.82 -20.73
CA GLU A 60 28.98 -33.66 -20.11
C GLU A 60 27.63 -33.59 -20.82
N LEU A 61 26.94 -34.73 -20.86
CA LEU A 61 25.56 -34.88 -21.33
C LEU A 61 24.65 -35.17 -20.15
N TRP A 62 23.69 -34.29 -19.89
CA TRP A 62 22.72 -34.40 -18.81
C TRP A 62 21.35 -34.73 -19.40
N LEU A 63 20.79 -35.88 -19.04
CA LEU A 63 19.51 -36.37 -19.53
C LEU A 63 18.49 -36.39 -18.41
N ILE A 64 17.30 -35.87 -18.68
CA ILE A 64 16.16 -35.90 -17.74
C ILE A 64 15.14 -36.89 -18.26
N SER A 65 14.78 -37.89 -17.44
CA SER A 65 13.92 -39.01 -17.83
C SER A 65 12.94 -39.37 -16.72
N THR A 66 11.92 -40.14 -17.08
CA THR A 66 11.09 -40.90 -16.14
C THR A 66 11.70 -42.28 -15.89
N ASP A 67 11.21 -42.99 -14.86
CA ASP A 67 11.57 -44.39 -14.54
C ASP A 67 10.87 -45.34 -15.51
N GLN A 68 11.20 -45.16 -16.79
CA GLN A 68 10.47 -45.75 -17.90
C GLN A 68 10.71 -47.25 -17.99
N GLU A 69 9.62 -48.00 -18.01
CA GLU A 69 9.58 -49.38 -18.45
C GLU A 69 9.29 -49.48 -19.94
N LYS A 70 9.62 -50.63 -20.52
CA LYS A 70 9.34 -50.92 -21.92
C LYS A 70 7.84 -50.98 -22.15
N ASP A 71 7.30 -50.13 -23.02
CA ASP A 71 5.90 -50.21 -23.44
C ASP A 71 5.71 -51.43 -24.36
N PRO A 72 4.95 -52.46 -23.94
CA PRO A 72 4.72 -53.64 -24.78
C PRO A 72 3.93 -53.33 -26.07
N LYS A 73 3.29 -52.16 -26.17
CA LYS A 73 2.51 -51.74 -27.35
C LYS A 73 3.33 -50.94 -28.37
N ASP A 74 4.45 -50.34 -27.97
CA ASP A 74 5.34 -49.63 -28.89
C ASP A 74 6.64 -50.44 -29.09
N PRO A 75 6.82 -51.08 -30.26
CA PRO A 75 8.02 -51.86 -30.56
C PRO A 75 9.31 -51.01 -30.58
N ARG A 76 9.21 -49.68 -30.55
CA ARG A 76 10.35 -48.76 -30.42
C ARG A 76 10.62 -48.32 -28.97
N SER A 77 9.70 -48.60 -28.04
CA SER A 77 9.92 -48.30 -26.63
C SER A 77 11.03 -49.18 -26.07
N MET A 78 11.90 -48.55 -25.31
CA MET A 78 12.97 -49.20 -24.56
C MET A 78 12.82 -48.89 -23.08
N SER A 79 13.16 -49.83 -22.22
CA SER A 79 13.35 -49.53 -20.80
C SER A 79 14.51 -48.56 -20.61
N LEU A 80 14.51 -47.82 -19.50
CA LEU A 80 15.62 -46.93 -19.16
C LEU A 80 16.97 -47.68 -19.14
N SER A 81 17.01 -48.90 -18.63
CA SER A 81 18.21 -49.75 -18.61
C SER A 81 18.72 -50.07 -20.03
N GLU A 82 17.83 -50.46 -20.94
CA GLU A 82 18.19 -50.70 -22.35
C GLU A 82 18.69 -49.42 -23.05
N MET A 83 18.05 -48.27 -22.77
CA MET A 83 18.50 -46.99 -23.36
C MET A 83 19.89 -46.60 -22.84
N ARG A 84 20.14 -46.77 -21.54
CA ARG A 84 21.43 -46.49 -20.91
C ARG A 84 22.57 -47.25 -21.55
N GLU A 85 22.40 -48.56 -21.74
CA GLU A 85 23.41 -49.42 -22.36
C GLU A 85 23.73 -48.93 -23.78
N ARG A 86 22.72 -48.63 -24.60
CA ARG A 86 22.93 -48.11 -25.95
C ARG A 86 23.58 -46.74 -25.99
N ILE A 87 23.22 -45.83 -25.08
CA ILE A 87 23.82 -44.50 -25.01
C ILE A 87 25.29 -44.61 -24.62
N ALA A 88 25.62 -45.44 -23.64
CA ALA A 88 27.00 -45.70 -23.24
C ALA A 88 27.81 -46.33 -24.38
N GLU A 89 27.28 -47.36 -25.05
CA GLU A 89 27.89 -47.95 -26.24
C GLU A 89 28.13 -46.93 -27.35
N TRP A 90 27.14 -46.08 -27.62
CA TRP A 90 27.22 -45.07 -28.68
C TRP A 90 28.25 -43.99 -28.36
N CYS A 91 28.23 -43.41 -27.16
CA CYS A 91 29.20 -42.41 -26.75
C CYS A 91 30.63 -42.96 -26.71
N ASN A 92 30.83 -44.19 -26.22
CA ASN A 92 32.15 -44.83 -26.17
C ASN A 92 32.70 -45.17 -27.56
N SER A 93 31.83 -45.56 -28.49
CA SER A 93 32.24 -45.96 -29.84
C SER A 93 32.46 -44.77 -30.77
N TYR A 94 31.77 -43.65 -30.56
CA TYR A 94 31.62 -42.58 -31.56
C TYR A 94 31.94 -41.16 -31.09
N ALA A 95 32.23 -40.96 -29.79
CA ALA A 95 32.84 -39.74 -29.26
C ALA A 95 34.24 -39.97 -28.60
N PRO A 96 35.15 -40.78 -29.18
CA PRO A 96 36.35 -41.28 -28.48
C PRO A 96 37.38 -40.20 -28.09
N ALA A 97 37.38 -39.04 -28.76
CA ALA A 97 38.32 -37.95 -28.48
C ALA A 97 37.98 -37.17 -27.19
N SER A 98 36.74 -37.26 -26.71
CA SER A 98 36.23 -36.59 -25.53
C SER A 98 35.60 -37.62 -24.61
N LYS A 99 36.13 -37.84 -23.40
CA LYS A 99 35.46 -38.67 -22.39
C LYS A 99 34.16 -37.96 -21.92
N LEU A 100 33.10 -38.03 -22.73
CA LEU A 100 31.81 -37.41 -22.49
C LEU A 100 31.17 -38.10 -21.28
N ALA A 101 31.06 -37.40 -20.16
CA ALA A 101 30.40 -37.94 -18.99
C ALA A 101 28.88 -37.83 -19.15
N ILE A 102 28.15 -38.90 -18.86
CA ILE A 102 26.69 -38.95 -19.00
C ILE A 102 26.06 -38.95 -17.61
N ARG A 103 25.12 -38.03 -17.37
CA ARG A 103 24.33 -37.98 -16.14
C ARG A 103 22.87 -38.12 -16.48
N ILE A 104 22.19 -39.05 -15.83
CA ILE A 104 20.77 -39.30 -16.07
C ILE A 104 20.01 -39.04 -14.78
N PHE A 105 19.16 -38.03 -14.82
CA PHE A 105 18.28 -37.59 -13.74
C PHE A 105 16.91 -38.23 -13.96
N VAL A 106 16.49 -39.07 -13.01
CA VAL A 106 15.33 -39.94 -13.17
C VAL A 106 14.26 -39.59 -12.14
N LEU A 107 13.05 -39.39 -12.64
CA LEU A 107 11.86 -39.29 -11.81
C LEU A 107 11.38 -40.70 -11.42
N LYS A 108 11.87 -41.19 -10.27
CA LYS A 108 11.57 -42.51 -9.73
C LYS A 108 10.07 -42.72 -9.49
N GLY A 109 9.57 -43.92 -9.82
CA GLY A 109 8.18 -44.31 -9.56
C GLY A 109 7.15 -43.65 -10.47
N VAL A 110 7.59 -42.94 -11.52
CA VAL A 110 6.73 -42.40 -12.57
C VAL A 110 7.15 -43.05 -13.87
N ASN A 111 6.26 -43.86 -14.47
CA ASN A 111 6.52 -44.53 -15.75
C ASN A 111 6.10 -43.65 -16.95
N ASP A 112 4.98 -42.94 -16.83
CA ASP A 112 4.47 -42.00 -17.83
C ASP A 112 4.03 -40.66 -17.22
N ILE A 113 4.00 -39.61 -18.04
CA ILE A 113 3.53 -38.27 -17.69
C ILE A 113 2.08 -38.14 -18.19
N ASP A 114 1.14 -38.73 -17.44
CA ASP A 114 -0.26 -38.86 -17.81
C ASP A 114 -1.23 -38.12 -16.87
N SER A 115 -0.70 -37.52 -15.80
CA SER A 115 -1.46 -36.85 -14.75
C SER A 115 -0.84 -35.51 -14.36
N LYS A 116 -1.65 -34.60 -13.82
CA LYS A 116 -1.20 -33.31 -13.27
C LYS A 116 -0.04 -33.48 -12.28
N GLU A 117 -0.15 -34.47 -11.40
CA GLU A 117 0.90 -34.78 -10.41
C GLU A 117 2.21 -35.22 -11.07
N SER A 118 2.15 -36.08 -12.08
CA SER A 118 3.35 -36.50 -12.83
C SER A 118 4.00 -35.36 -13.60
N VAL A 119 3.20 -34.43 -14.15
CA VAL A 119 3.68 -33.20 -14.81
C VAL A 119 4.41 -32.31 -13.81
N ASP A 120 3.78 -31.98 -12.69
CA ASP A 120 4.37 -31.10 -11.66
C ASP A 120 5.67 -31.71 -11.08
N LYS A 121 5.70 -33.04 -10.90
CA LYS A 121 6.90 -33.78 -10.46
C LYS A 121 8.04 -33.72 -11.49
N PHE A 122 7.73 -33.89 -12.78
CA PHE A 122 8.73 -33.80 -13.83
C PHE A 122 9.24 -32.36 -14.01
N HIS A 123 8.35 -31.37 -13.97
CA HIS A 123 8.71 -29.96 -14.05
C HIS A 123 9.59 -29.53 -12.87
N ASN A 124 9.28 -30.01 -11.66
CA ASN A 124 10.15 -29.83 -10.50
C ASN A 124 11.56 -30.39 -10.73
N LEU A 125 11.68 -31.59 -11.29
CA LEU A 125 12.99 -32.20 -11.62
C LEU A 125 13.73 -31.36 -12.67
N ALA A 126 13.06 -30.94 -13.74
CA ALA A 126 13.65 -30.09 -14.78
C ALA A 126 14.21 -28.77 -14.21
N LEU A 127 13.44 -28.11 -13.33
CA LEU A 127 13.88 -26.91 -12.62
C LEU A 127 15.14 -27.16 -11.79
N GLN A 128 15.17 -28.23 -11.00
CA GLN A 128 16.32 -28.56 -10.13
C GLN A 128 17.57 -28.91 -10.94
N VAL A 129 17.43 -29.66 -12.04
CA VAL A 129 18.55 -30.02 -12.91
C VAL A 129 19.15 -28.76 -13.55
N LEU A 130 18.32 -27.86 -14.08
CA LEU A 130 18.82 -26.61 -14.67
C LEU A 130 19.45 -25.68 -13.63
N PHE A 131 18.88 -25.60 -12.42
CA PHE A 131 19.47 -24.87 -11.30
C PHE A 131 20.84 -25.45 -10.92
N THR A 132 20.93 -26.77 -10.75
CA THR A 132 22.16 -27.48 -10.40
C THR A 132 23.22 -27.33 -11.47
N SER A 133 22.85 -27.41 -12.75
CA SER A 133 23.77 -27.22 -13.87
C SER A 133 24.46 -25.86 -13.83
N LYS A 134 23.77 -24.81 -13.37
CA LYS A 134 24.33 -23.46 -13.25
C LYS A 134 25.43 -23.41 -12.19
N LEU A 135 25.20 -24.04 -11.05
CA LEU A 135 26.17 -24.13 -9.95
C LEU A 135 27.37 -24.98 -10.38
N TYR A 136 27.11 -26.10 -11.07
CA TYR A 136 28.12 -27.08 -11.44
C TYR A 136 29.03 -26.65 -12.59
N ALA A 137 28.49 -25.98 -13.62
CA ALA A 137 29.25 -25.61 -14.82
C ALA A 137 30.46 -24.71 -14.51
N ASN A 138 30.45 -24.00 -13.37
CA ASN A 138 31.59 -23.22 -12.86
C ASN A 138 32.22 -22.29 -13.92
N GLY A 139 31.37 -21.55 -14.63
CA GLY A 139 31.76 -20.65 -15.72
C GLY A 139 31.80 -21.29 -17.12
N GLY A 140 31.57 -22.60 -17.23
CA GLY A 140 31.39 -23.30 -18.50
C GLY A 140 30.01 -23.04 -19.14
N LYS A 141 29.84 -23.53 -20.37
CA LYS A 141 28.69 -23.24 -21.23
C LYS A 141 27.60 -24.28 -21.08
N ARG A 142 26.34 -23.85 -21.01
CA ARG A 142 25.19 -24.76 -20.93
C ARG A 142 24.36 -24.69 -22.20
N VAL A 143 24.22 -25.81 -22.87
CA VAL A 143 23.37 -25.97 -24.04
C VAL A 143 22.13 -26.74 -23.63
N VAL A 144 20.94 -26.26 -23.98
CA VAL A 144 19.66 -26.94 -23.73
C VAL A 144 19.07 -27.39 -25.05
N SER A 145 18.86 -28.69 -25.18
CA SER A 145 18.15 -29.29 -26.31
C SER A 145 16.66 -29.42 -25.98
N LEU A 146 15.83 -28.87 -26.87
CA LEU A 146 14.39 -29.13 -26.91
C LEU A 146 14.03 -30.31 -27.82
N ALA A 147 15.04 -30.93 -28.44
CA ALA A 147 14.84 -32.11 -29.23
C ALA A 147 14.44 -33.27 -28.31
N CYS A 148 13.15 -33.60 -28.41
CA CYS A 148 12.39 -34.77 -27.96
C CYS A 148 12.46 -35.23 -26.49
N GLY A 149 11.25 -35.24 -25.92
CA GLY A 149 10.76 -36.17 -24.90
C GLY A 149 9.30 -36.51 -25.22
N ARG A 150 8.57 -37.18 -24.32
CA ARG A 150 7.10 -37.37 -24.44
C ARG A 150 6.38 -36.00 -24.45
N LYS A 151 5.05 -35.99 -24.69
CA LYS A 151 4.24 -34.75 -24.60
C LYS A 151 4.57 -34.02 -23.28
N THR A 152 4.77 -32.70 -23.35
CA THR A 152 5.08 -31.73 -22.25
C THR A 152 6.56 -31.58 -21.83
N MET A 153 7.43 -32.58 -21.99
CA MET A 153 8.82 -32.51 -21.48
C MET A 153 9.65 -31.34 -22.06
N SER A 154 9.45 -30.98 -23.32
CA SER A 154 10.15 -29.86 -23.96
C SER A 154 9.70 -28.50 -23.42
N ALA A 155 8.44 -28.37 -22.99
CA ALA A 155 7.93 -27.15 -22.36
C ALA A 155 8.52 -26.97 -20.96
N ASP A 156 8.66 -28.06 -20.19
CA ASP A 156 9.20 -28.02 -18.83
C ASP A 156 10.68 -27.64 -18.81
N ILE A 157 11.49 -28.24 -19.69
CA ILE A 157 12.91 -27.89 -19.79
C ILE A 157 13.11 -26.46 -20.34
N GLN A 158 12.21 -26.00 -21.21
CA GLN A 158 12.21 -24.62 -21.70
C GLN A 158 11.86 -23.63 -20.58
N ASP A 159 10.83 -23.89 -19.77
CA ASP A 159 10.50 -23.05 -18.60
C ASP A 159 11.61 -23.06 -17.55
N ALA A 160 12.26 -24.20 -17.34
CA ALA A 160 13.42 -24.30 -16.47
C ALA A 160 14.61 -23.47 -16.98
N ALA A 161 14.85 -23.48 -18.30
CA ALA A 161 15.84 -22.62 -18.94
C ALA A 161 15.46 -21.13 -18.87
N TYR A 162 14.18 -20.76 -18.89
CA TYR A 162 13.76 -19.37 -18.64
C TYR A 162 14.04 -18.91 -17.20
N CYS A 163 13.99 -19.83 -16.23
CA CYS A 163 14.31 -19.51 -14.85
C CYS A 163 15.82 -19.38 -14.64
N PHE A 164 16.61 -20.36 -15.08
CA PHE A 164 18.03 -20.50 -14.70
C PHE A 164 19.03 -20.32 -15.85
N GLY A 165 18.53 -20.00 -17.04
CA GLY A 165 19.30 -19.65 -18.24
C GLY A 165 19.98 -20.83 -18.94
N CYS A 166 20.43 -20.57 -20.17
CA CYS A 166 21.34 -21.39 -20.98
C CYS A 166 22.12 -20.49 -21.95
N ASP A 167 23.33 -20.90 -22.31
CA ASP A 167 24.19 -20.20 -23.27
C ASP A 167 23.78 -20.48 -24.72
N MET A 168 23.06 -21.57 -24.98
CA MET A 168 22.43 -21.89 -26.27
C MET A 168 21.22 -22.78 -26.03
N MET A 169 20.14 -22.52 -26.76
CA MET A 169 19.02 -23.44 -26.86
C MET A 169 18.93 -23.95 -28.30
N MET A 170 18.77 -25.26 -28.46
CA MET A 170 18.70 -25.90 -29.76
C MET A 170 17.48 -26.80 -29.89
N HIS A 171 17.13 -27.11 -31.13
CA HIS A 171 16.19 -28.16 -31.47
C HIS A 171 16.70 -28.94 -32.68
N VAL A 172 16.12 -30.10 -32.95
CA VAL A 172 16.35 -30.88 -34.16
C VAL A 172 15.03 -30.92 -34.89
N THR A 173 15.00 -30.39 -36.09
CA THR A 173 13.81 -30.45 -36.94
C THR A 173 13.90 -31.68 -37.80
N ALA A 174 12.84 -32.49 -37.84
CA ALA A 174 12.73 -33.69 -38.68
C ALA A 174 11.32 -33.78 -39.28
N SER A 175 11.18 -34.15 -40.57
CA SER A 175 9.86 -34.38 -41.19
C SER A 175 9.28 -35.77 -40.88
N ALA A 176 10.08 -36.67 -40.32
CA ALA A 176 9.71 -37.99 -39.83
C ALA A 176 10.72 -38.44 -38.76
N ASN A 177 10.36 -39.37 -37.87
CA ASN A 177 11.29 -39.95 -36.90
C ASN A 177 12.23 -40.93 -37.62
N PRO A 178 13.53 -40.61 -37.80
CA PRO A 178 14.44 -41.49 -38.51
C PRO A 178 14.70 -42.75 -37.69
N LYS A 179 14.80 -43.90 -38.36
CA LYS A 179 15.28 -45.11 -37.71
C LYS A 179 16.78 -45.17 -37.83
N ILE A 180 17.49 -44.86 -36.74
CA ILE A 180 18.95 -44.86 -36.74
C ILE A 180 19.43 -46.31 -36.92
N THR A 181 20.17 -46.53 -38.00
CA THR A 181 20.89 -47.78 -38.26
C THR A 181 22.35 -47.48 -38.47
N LEU A 182 23.22 -48.38 -37.99
CA LEU A 182 24.67 -48.24 -38.06
C LEU A 182 25.22 -49.28 -39.04
N ASP A 183 26.10 -48.85 -39.94
CA ASP A 183 26.98 -49.71 -40.73
C ASP A 183 28.44 -49.38 -40.38
N GLY A 184 29.05 -50.19 -39.50
CA GLY A 184 30.31 -49.83 -38.86
C GLY A 184 30.20 -48.51 -38.10
N SER A 185 31.04 -47.53 -38.43
CA SER A 185 31.02 -46.17 -37.87
C SER A 185 30.24 -45.14 -38.68
N LYS A 186 29.33 -45.57 -39.57
CA LYS A 186 28.51 -44.67 -40.38
C LYS A 186 27.04 -44.79 -40.04
N ILE A 187 26.39 -43.65 -39.80
CA ILE A 187 24.93 -43.57 -39.67
C ILE A 187 24.31 -43.64 -41.06
N CYS A 188 23.40 -44.58 -41.24
CA CYS A 188 22.65 -44.77 -42.47
C CYS A 188 21.33 -44.00 -42.40
N LEU A 189 21.31 -42.79 -42.99
CA LEU A 189 20.09 -42.05 -43.29
C LEU A 189 19.70 -42.28 -44.75
N ASN A 190 18.41 -42.43 -45.04
CA ASN A 190 17.91 -42.45 -46.41
C ASN A 190 17.88 -41.04 -47.03
N GLU A 191 17.76 -40.92 -48.35
CA GLU A 191 17.80 -39.62 -49.06
C GLU A 191 16.70 -38.63 -48.65
N ALA A 192 15.55 -39.10 -48.15
CA ALA A 192 14.51 -38.22 -47.63
C ALA A 192 14.83 -37.72 -46.21
N GLU A 193 15.41 -38.57 -45.36
CA GLU A 193 15.88 -38.22 -44.02
C GLU A 193 17.03 -37.21 -44.09
N LYS A 194 18.02 -37.42 -44.98
CA LYS A 194 19.15 -36.51 -45.19
C LYS A 194 18.75 -35.07 -45.52
N LYS A 195 17.57 -34.86 -46.11
CA LYS A 195 17.08 -33.51 -46.48
C LYS A 195 16.14 -32.90 -45.45
N SER A 196 15.75 -33.67 -44.44
CA SER A 196 14.69 -33.28 -43.51
C SER A 196 15.10 -33.24 -42.06
N ILE A 197 16.23 -33.86 -41.68
CA ILE A 197 16.79 -33.79 -40.32
C ILE A 197 17.98 -32.84 -40.24
N PHE A 198 17.87 -31.79 -39.43
CA PHE A 198 18.98 -30.87 -39.17
C PHE A 198 18.80 -30.14 -37.82
N PRO A 199 19.92 -29.75 -37.17
CA PRO A 199 19.87 -29.02 -35.92
C PRO A 199 19.63 -27.53 -36.19
N VAL A 200 18.85 -26.90 -35.32
CA VAL A 200 18.50 -25.48 -35.39
C VAL A 200 18.80 -24.83 -34.04
N GLU A 201 19.50 -23.69 -34.08
CA GLU A 201 19.61 -22.83 -32.92
C GLU A 201 18.32 -22.02 -32.76
N LEU A 202 17.78 -22.00 -31.55
CA LEU A 202 16.67 -21.12 -31.22
C LEU A 202 17.22 -19.76 -30.80
N LYS A 203 17.67 -19.61 -29.55
CA LYS A 203 18.39 -18.43 -28.99
C LYS A 203 19.08 -18.80 -27.65
N PRO A 204 20.08 -18.04 -27.19
CA PRO A 204 20.51 -18.06 -25.79
C PRO A 204 19.43 -17.48 -24.87
N PHE A 205 19.36 -17.95 -23.63
CA PHE A 205 18.48 -17.39 -22.59
C PHE A 205 19.27 -17.04 -21.34
N PRO A 206 19.40 -15.75 -20.98
CA PRO A 206 20.03 -15.38 -19.73
C PRO A 206 19.22 -15.93 -18.54
N ALA A 207 19.91 -16.22 -17.43
CA ALA A 207 19.22 -16.58 -16.20
C ALA A 207 18.38 -15.40 -15.71
N SER A 208 17.21 -15.67 -15.13
CA SER A 208 16.36 -14.63 -14.58
C SER A 208 17.00 -14.03 -13.34
N ASP A 209 17.10 -12.70 -13.30
CA ASP A 209 17.62 -11.97 -12.13
C ASP A 209 16.82 -12.24 -10.85
N LEU A 210 15.58 -12.74 -11.00
CA LEU A 210 14.70 -13.13 -9.90
C LEU A 210 15.35 -14.16 -8.97
N PHE A 211 16.24 -15.00 -9.49
CA PHE A 211 16.85 -16.11 -8.73
C PHE A 211 18.33 -15.86 -8.40
N ASN A 212 18.87 -14.66 -8.62
CA ASN A 212 20.30 -14.38 -8.43
C ASN A 212 20.79 -14.66 -7.00
N ASP A 213 19.97 -14.35 -5.99
CA ASP A 213 20.19 -14.60 -4.57
C ASP A 213 20.16 -16.09 -4.18
N TRP A 214 19.63 -16.97 -5.05
CA TRP A 214 19.66 -18.40 -4.80
C TRP A 214 21.03 -19.01 -5.05
N TYR A 215 21.84 -18.38 -5.91
CA TYR A 215 23.22 -18.80 -6.16
C TYR A 215 24.12 -18.36 -5.00
N GLY A 216 24.71 -19.32 -4.28
CA GLY A 216 25.60 -19.07 -3.14
C GLY A 216 24.92 -18.88 -1.78
N GLY A 217 23.58 -18.92 -1.74
CA GLY A 217 22.78 -18.80 -0.51
C GLY A 217 22.35 -20.15 0.10
N GLU A 218 21.31 -20.11 0.94
CA GLU A 218 20.70 -21.31 1.55
C GLU A 218 20.05 -22.22 0.50
N ALA A 219 19.45 -21.63 -0.54
CA ALA A 219 18.88 -22.37 -1.67
C ALA A 219 19.93 -23.24 -2.40
N ALA A 220 21.15 -22.74 -2.60
CA ALA A 220 22.24 -23.54 -3.17
C ALA A 220 22.64 -24.72 -2.27
N LYS A 221 22.55 -24.61 -0.94
CA LYS A 221 22.82 -25.74 -0.04
C LYS A 221 21.68 -26.77 0.00
N GLN A 222 20.45 -26.31 -0.24
CA GLN A 222 19.24 -27.11 -0.12
C GLN A 222 18.88 -27.84 -1.42
N TYR A 223 19.00 -27.16 -2.56
CA TYR A 223 18.45 -27.60 -3.85
C TYR A 223 19.53 -28.00 -4.89
N ASP A 224 20.81 -27.82 -4.58
CA ASP A 224 21.89 -28.39 -5.38
C ASP A 224 21.86 -29.92 -5.25
N MET A 225 21.63 -30.61 -6.36
CA MET A 225 21.53 -32.07 -6.39
C MET A 225 22.86 -32.77 -6.10
N PHE A 226 23.99 -32.07 -6.13
CA PHE A 226 25.30 -32.63 -5.75
C PHE A 226 25.69 -32.31 -4.30
N ALA A 227 24.96 -31.42 -3.62
CA ALA A 227 25.26 -31.03 -2.25
C ALA A 227 24.84 -32.12 -1.23
N GLY A 228 25.83 -32.78 -0.63
CA GLY A 228 25.64 -33.68 0.51
C GLY A 228 25.49 -35.17 0.17
N ASN A 229 26.00 -35.64 -0.97
CA ASN A 229 25.90 -37.05 -1.43
C ASN A 229 24.46 -37.58 -1.54
N ARG A 230 23.48 -36.68 -1.67
CA ARG A 230 22.08 -37.03 -1.84
C ARG A 230 21.88 -37.47 -3.29
N CYS A 231 21.60 -38.75 -3.50
CA CYS A 231 21.10 -39.30 -4.76
C CYS A 231 22.10 -39.35 -5.93
N CYS A 232 23.26 -40.00 -5.77
CA CYS A 232 24.10 -40.38 -6.90
C CYS A 232 24.52 -41.84 -6.78
N GLU A 233 24.11 -42.68 -7.73
CA GLU A 233 24.69 -44.02 -7.93
C GLU A 233 25.61 -43.97 -9.16
N ALA A 234 26.89 -44.31 -8.97
CA ALA A 234 27.81 -44.50 -10.07
C ALA A 234 27.56 -45.88 -10.70
N LEU A 235 27.19 -45.88 -11.98
CA LEU A 235 26.75 -47.09 -12.68
C LEU A 235 27.90 -47.70 -13.49
N ASP A 236 28.77 -46.85 -14.03
CA ASP A 236 30.03 -47.17 -14.69
C ASP A 236 31.02 -45.99 -14.56
N GLU A 237 32.17 -46.02 -15.25
CA GLU A 237 33.19 -44.95 -15.17
C GLU A 237 32.69 -43.56 -15.63
N THR A 238 31.65 -43.51 -16.44
CA THR A 238 31.17 -42.30 -17.13
C THR A 238 29.69 -41.99 -16.93
N THR A 239 28.89 -42.94 -16.42
CA THR A 239 27.44 -42.83 -16.26
C THR A 239 27.00 -42.76 -14.80
N PHE A 240 26.21 -41.74 -14.47
CA PHE A 240 25.72 -41.49 -13.11
C PHE A 240 24.19 -41.37 -13.07
N LEU A 241 23.55 -42.03 -12.09
CA LEU A 241 22.11 -41.98 -11.86
C LEU A 241 21.77 -41.04 -10.71
N PHE A 242 20.82 -40.13 -10.94
CA PHE A 242 20.31 -39.23 -9.92
C PHE A 242 18.82 -39.43 -9.71
N GLU A 243 18.43 -39.87 -8.52
CA GLU A 243 17.02 -40.00 -8.12
C GLU A 243 16.51 -38.73 -7.43
N ASN A 244 15.25 -38.36 -7.67
CA ASN A 244 14.64 -37.21 -7.00
C ASN A 244 14.59 -37.43 -5.46
N PRO A 245 15.09 -36.50 -4.62
CA PRO A 245 15.08 -36.67 -3.17
C PRO A 245 13.66 -36.72 -2.57
N GLU A 246 13.38 -37.74 -1.75
CA GLU A 246 12.14 -37.81 -0.96
C GLU A 246 12.09 -36.69 0.10
N GLY A 247 10.94 -36.03 0.25
CA GLY A 247 10.64 -35.20 1.43
C GLY A 247 11.12 -33.74 1.42
N VAL A 248 11.58 -33.18 0.29
CA VAL A 248 11.87 -31.74 0.16
C VAL A 248 10.58 -31.01 -0.28
N GLU A 249 10.24 -29.88 0.35
CA GLU A 249 9.16 -29.01 -0.14
C GLU A 249 9.40 -28.71 -1.64
N PRO A 250 8.43 -28.93 -2.56
CA PRO A 250 8.71 -28.92 -3.99
C PRO A 250 9.40 -27.62 -4.41
N PHE A 251 10.58 -27.72 -5.00
CA PHE A 251 11.34 -26.58 -5.52
C PHE A 251 10.48 -25.76 -6.50
N LEU A 252 9.62 -26.43 -7.26
CA LEU A 252 8.58 -25.83 -8.10
C LEU A 252 7.72 -24.80 -7.34
N LYS A 253 7.21 -25.15 -6.15
CA LYS A 253 6.37 -24.26 -5.35
C LYS A 253 7.12 -22.98 -4.95
N LYS A 254 8.41 -23.09 -4.60
CA LYS A 254 9.25 -21.92 -4.27
C LYS A 254 9.53 -21.05 -5.49
N VAL A 255 9.74 -21.66 -6.65
CA VAL A 255 9.88 -20.94 -7.93
C VAL A 255 8.59 -20.19 -8.25
N GLU A 256 7.42 -20.81 -8.06
CA GLU A 256 6.10 -20.19 -8.27
C GLU A 256 5.83 -19.03 -7.32
N GLU A 257 6.02 -19.22 -6.01
CA GLU A 257 5.88 -18.16 -4.98
C GLU A 257 6.70 -16.92 -5.34
N LYS A 258 7.95 -17.13 -5.80
CA LYS A 258 8.84 -16.04 -6.19
C LYS A 258 8.41 -15.34 -7.48
N ARG A 259 7.96 -16.10 -8.49
CA ARG A 259 7.41 -15.56 -9.75
C ARG A 259 6.12 -14.78 -9.52
N GLU A 260 5.28 -15.23 -8.60
CA GLU A 260 4.03 -14.55 -8.24
C GLU A 260 4.32 -13.24 -7.52
N ALA A 261 5.22 -13.23 -6.53
CA ALA A 261 5.68 -12.01 -5.87
C ALA A 261 6.27 -10.99 -6.86
N ALA A 262 7.07 -11.44 -7.83
CA ALA A 262 7.61 -10.59 -8.89
C ALA A 262 6.54 -10.06 -9.84
N ARG A 263 5.53 -10.87 -10.19
CA ARG A 263 4.38 -10.42 -11.00
C ARG A 263 3.55 -9.38 -10.27
N HIS A 264 3.32 -9.54 -8.98
CA HIS A 264 2.66 -8.52 -8.16
C HIS A 264 3.48 -7.23 -8.12
N PHE A 265 4.80 -7.33 -7.95
CA PHE A 265 5.69 -6.17 -7.99
C PHE A 265 5.66 -5.49 -9.36
N TYR A 266 5.77 -6.24 -10.46
CA TYR A 266 5.82 -5.69 -11.82
C TYR A 266 4.48 -5.09 -12.25
N SER A 267 3.35 -5.73 -11.91
CA SER A 267 2.01 -5.18 -12.11
C SER A 267 1.81 -3.89 -11.32
N SER A 268 2.28 -3.85 -10.07
CA SER A 268 2.29 -2.64 -9.25
C SER A 268 3.25 -1.57 -9.80
N TYR A 269 4.41 -1.95 -10.32
CA TYR A 269 5.40 -1.01 -10.84
C TYR A 269 4.96 -0.40 -12.17
N TRP A 270 4.50 -1.21 -13.12
CA TRP A 270 4.00 -0.74 -14.43
C TRP A 270 2.74 0.09 -14.32
N SER A 271 1.83 -0.31 -13.44
CA SER A 271 0.64 0.49 -13.18
C SER A 271 0.99 1.80 -12.44
N SER A 272 2.04 1.82 -11.59
CA SER A 272 2.54 3.06 -10.96
C SER A 272 3.25 4.03 -11.92
N ASN A 273 3.91 3.51 -12.96
CA ASN A 273 4.68 4.33 -13.90
C ASN A 273 3.84 4.93 -15.03
N GLN A 274 2.65 4.40 -15.30
CA GLN A 274 1.73 4.98 -16.27
C GLN A 274 0.54 5.72 -15.64
N TYR A 275 0.22 5.46 -14.37
CA TYR A 275 -0.90 6.11 -13.68
C TYR A 275 -0.52 6.53 -12.26
N SER A 276 -0.85 7.78 -11.92
CA SER A 276 -1.24 8.09 -10.55
C SER A 276 -2.37 7.14 -10.19
N TYR A 277 -2.16 6.22 -9.26
CA TYR A 277 -3.29 5.41 -8.81
C TYR A 277 -4.34 6.31 -8.15
N ASP A 278 -5.59 6.13 -8.55
CA ASP A 278 -6.74 6.71 -7.85
C ASP A 278 -7.16 5.83 -6.66
N ASN A 279 -6.48 4.68 -6.41
CA ASN A 279 -6.84 3.69 -5.38
C ASN A 279 -5.61 2.86 -4.95
N PHE A 280 -5.77 1.97 -3.96
CA PHE A 280 -4.72 1.03 -3.57
C PHE A 280 -4.34 0.09 -4.74
N PRO A 281 -3.04 -0.06 -5.07
CA PRO A 281 -2.59 -0.95 -6.16
C PRO A 281 -3.17 -2.36 -6.11
N ILE A 282 -3.33 -2.93 -4.91
CA ILE A 282 -3.87 -4.30 -4.74
C ILE A 282 -5.31 -4.46 -5.24
N VAL A 283 -6.11 -3.40 -5.24
CA VAL A 283 -7.52 -3.47 -5.71
C VAL A 283 -7.58 -3.82 -7.19
N TYR A 284 -6.57 -3.41 -7.96
CA TYR A 284 -6.48 -3.69 -9.40
C TYR A 284 -6.02 -5.11 -9.71
N THR A 285 -5.54 -5.88 -8.73
CA THR A 285 -5.17 -7.29 -8.92
C THR A 285 -6.33 -8.25 -8.71
N LEU A 286 -7.50 -7.75 -8.30
CA LEU A 286 -8.71 -8.54 -8.10
C LEU A 286 -9.32 -9.00 -9.43
N SER A 287 -10.15 -10.05 -9.39
CA SER A 287 -10.95 -10.49 -10.54
C SER A 287 -11.86 -9.36 -11.04
N SER A 288 -12.18 -9.33 -12.35
CA SER A 288 -13.08 -8.33 -12.91
C SER A 288 -14.44 -8.30 -12.20
N ASN A 289 -14.94 -9.47 -11.77
CA ASN A 289 -16.18 -9.58 -11.01
C ASN A 289 -16.05 -8.92 -9.63
N ALA A 290 -15.00 -9.20 -8.88
CA ALA A 290 -14.76 -8.56 -7.59
C ALA A 290 -14.63 -7.03 -7.72
N GLN A 291 -13.90 -6.55 -8.73
CA GLN A 291 -13.78 -5.11 -9.01
C GLN A 291 -15.14 -4.47 -9.33
N GLN A 292 -15.99 -5.15 -10.09
CA GLN A 292 -17.32 -4.68 -10.41
C GLN A 292 -18.23 -4.65 -9.16
N SER A 293 -18.20 -5.71 -8.33
CA SER A 293 -18.93 -5.75 -7.06
C SER A 293 -18.55 -4.59 -6.13
N LEU A 294 -17.26 -4.23 -6.04
CA LEU A 294 -16.81 -3.08 -5.25
C LEU A 294 -17.38 -1.74 -5.77
N LYS A 295 -17.58 -1.59 -7.08
CA LYS A 295 -18.13 -0.38 -7.71
C LYS A 295 -19.65 -0.30 -7.58
N ASP A 296 -20.32 -1.45 -7.55
CA ASP A 296 -21.78 -1.55 -7.46
C ASP A 296 -22.27 -1.44 -6.01
N PHE A 297 -21.50 -1.91 -5.04
CA PHE A 297 -21.85 -1.86 -3.63
C PHE A 297 -21.86 -0.42 -3.10
N LYS A 298 -23.05 0.15 -2.91
CA LYS A 298 -23.24 1.53 -2.43
C LYS A 298 -23.40 1.61 -0.92
N ILE A 299 -22.80 2.63 -0.33
CA ILE A 299 -22.86 2.98 1.08
C ILE A 299 -23.55 4.35 1.21
N GLY A 300 -24.31 4.55 2.29
CA GLY A 300 -24.92 5.83 2.64
C GLY A 300 -26.20 6.15 1.85
N VAL A 301 -26.88 5.13 1.32
CA VAL A 301 -28.14 5.29 0.58
C VAL A 301 -29.35 5.08 1.49
N HIS A 302 -29.37 3.99 2.26
CA HIS A 302 -30.52 3.58 3.05
C HIS A 302 -30.22 3.67 4.56
N GLN A 303 -31.11 4.32 5.31
CA GLN A 303 -30.89 4.61 6.73
C GLN A 303 -30.87 3.35 7.60
N ASP A 304 -31.64 2.32 7.24
CA ASP A 304 -31.71 1.04 7.95
C ASP A 304 -30.40 0.23 7.89
N LEU A 305 -29.54 0.52 6.90
CA LEU A 305 -28.22 -0.11 6.76
C LEU A 305 -27.11 0.56 7.59
N ARG A 306 -27.37 1.73 8.18
CA ARG A 306 -26.39 2.56 8.92
C ARG A 306 -25.51 1.74 9.87
N SER A 307 -26.12 0.88 10.68
CA SER A 307 -25.38 0.07 11.67
C SER A 307 -24.43 -0.94 11.02
N LYS A 308 -24.82 -1.55 9.90
CA LYS A 308 -24.00 -2.50 9.15
C LYS A 308 -22.87 -1.79 8.41
N GLU A 309 -23.18 -0.64 7.80
CA GLU A 309 -22.21 0.22 7.11
C GLU A 309 -21.12 0.73 8.07
N LEU A 310 -21.48 1.20 9.26
CA LEU A 310 -20.51 1.63 10.26
C LEU A 310 -19.60 0.50 10.72
N LYS A 311 -20.16 -0.70 10.95
CA LYS A 311 -19.35 -1.88 11.29
C LYS A 311 -18.33 -2.18 10.19
N LEU A 312 -18.76 -2.18 8.93
CA LEU A 312 -17.89 -2.38 7.77
C LEU A 312 -16.79 -1.32 7.70
N LEU A 313 -17.17 -0.04 7.65
CA LEU A 313 -16.23 1.08 7.53
C LEU A 313 -15.21 1.14 8.67
N LYS A 314 -15.60 0.72 9.88
CA LYS A 314 -14.72 0.68 11.05
C LYS A 314 -13.50 -0.24 10.83
N THR A 315 -13.66 -1.33 10.08
CA THR A 315 -12.61 -2.33 9.83
C THR A 315 -11.52 -1.86 8.85
N LEU A 316 -11.80 -0.89 7.98
CA LEU A 316 -10.83 -0.40 7.00
C LEU A 316 -9.68 0.41 7.65
N PRO A 317 -8.44 0.39 7.14
CA PRO A 317 -7.39 1.29 7.62
C PRO A 317 -7.64 2.72 7.15
N LYS A 318 -7.57 3.70 8.06
CA LYS A 318 -7.92 5.11 7.78
C LYS A 318 -6.80 6.09 8.13
N ALA A 319 -6.75 7.24 7.47
CA ALA A 319 -5.99 8.41 7.92
C ALA A 319 -6.88 9.64 8.03
N ASP A 320 -6.50 10.57 8.90
CA ASP A 320 -7.18 11.84 9.11
C ASP A 320 -6.14 12.95 9.04
N LEU A 321 -6.28 13.82 8.03
CA LEU A 321 -5.34 14.90 7.76
C LEU A 321 -5.82 16.25 8.30
N HIS A 322 -7.04 16.33 8.83
CA HIS A 322 -7.67 17.57 9.25
C HIS A 322 -8.43 17.36 10.57
N CYS A 323 -7.71 17.43 11.68
CA CYS A 323 -8.27 17.27 13.02
C CYS A 323 -7.73 18.34 13.99
N HIS A 324 -8.59 19.26 14.44
CA HIS A 324 -8.23 20.32 15.37
C HIS A 324 -8.23 19.80 16.80
N LEU A 325 -7.07 19.84 17.46
CA LEU A 325 -6.93 19.39 18.86
C LEU A 325 -7.91 20.09 19.82
N GLY A 326 -8.32 21.31 19.49
CA GLY A 326 -9.18 22.13 20.34
C GLY A 326 -10.64 21.67 20.40
N GLY A 327 -11.11 20.91 19.43
CA GLY A 327 -12.53 20.52 19.28
C GLY A 327 -12.78 19.01 19.33
N VAL A 328 -11.86 18.21 19.87
CA VAL A 328 -11.93 16.73 19.83
C VAL A 328 -12.79 16.10 20.92
N LEU A 329 -13.28 16.86 21.91
CA LEU A 329 -13.90 16.30 23.11
C LEU A 329 -15.43 16.31 23.02
N SER A 330 -16.05 15.15 23.23
CA SER A 330 -17.47 15.06 23.58
C SER A 330 -17.73 15.65 24.97
N PRO A 331 -18.98 16.01 25.33
CA PRO A 331 -19.29 16.57 26.66
C PRO A 331 -18.78 15.73 27.83
N LYS A 332 -18.88 14.41 27.74
CA LYS A 332 -18.34 13.49 28.77
C LYS A 332 -16.82 13.60 28.89
N GLU A 333 -16.13 13.71 27.76
CA GLU A 333 -14.67 13.85 27.73
C GLU A 333 -14.20 15.24 28.16
N ILE A 334 -14.99 16.30 27.92
CA ILE A 334 -14.74 17.66 28.48
C ILE A 334 -14.67 17.58 30.02
N ILE A 335 -15.60 16.86 30.65
CA ILE A 335 -15.61 16.62 32.10
C ILE A 335 -14.38 15.81 32.53
N GLU A 336 -14.02 14.76 31.77
CA GLU A 336 -12.84 13.93 32.07
C GLU A 336 -11.54 14.74 32.02
N VAL A 337 -11.40 15.65 31.05
CA VAL A 337 -10.25 16.57 30.93
C VAL A 337 -10.23 17.59 32.06
N ALA A 338 -11.36 18.21 32.39
CA ALA A 338 -11.45 19.14 33.51
C ALA A 338 -11.08 18.47 34.85
N GLY A 339 -11.45 17.19 35.02
CA GLY A 339 -11.10 16.40 36.20
C GLY A 339 -9.60 16.20 36.41
N ALA A 340 -8.78 16.33 35.35
CA ALA A 340 -7.33 16.17 35.46
C ALA A 340 -6.64 17.25 36.32
N ILE A 341 -7.33 18.36 36.58
CA ILE A 341 -6.85 19.46 37.44
C ILE A 341 -7.75 19.70 38.65
N GLU A 342 -8.59 18.73 39.02
CA GLU A 342 -9.54 18.90 40.12
C GLU A 342 -8.83 19.17 41.47
N ASP A 343 -7.66 18.58 41.70
CA ASP A 343 -6.86 18.81 42.90
C ASP A 343 -6.30 20.24 42.95
N GLU A 344 -5.76 20.75 41.85
CA GLU A 344 -5.29 22.14 41.73
C GLU A 344 -6.41 23.13 41.99
N LEU A 345 -7.61 22.86 41.47
CA LEU A 345 -8.78 23.67 41.80
C LEU A 345 -9.01 23.61 43.32
N ARG A 346 -9.02 22.42 43.96
CA ARG A 346 -9.35 22.28 45.38
C ARG A 346 -8.41 23.08 46.26
N ASP A 347 -7.15 23.17 45.87
CA ASP A 347 -6.15 23.99 46.55
C ASP A 347 -6.37 25.50 46.28
N GLU A 348 -6.65 25.91 45.04
CA GLU A 348 -7.01 27.31 44.73
C GLU A 348 -8.24 27.76 45.53
N ARG A 349 -9.23 26.89 45.71
CA ARG A 349 -10.43 27.14 46.55
C ARG A 349 -10.12 27.31 48.02
N ARG A 350 -9.21 26.49 48.57
CA ARG A 350 -8.78 26.61 49.98
C ARG A 350 -8.08 27.94 50.23
N GLN A 351 -7.36 28.46 49.23
CA GLN A 351 -6.55 29.66 49.31
C GLN A 351 -7.29 30.95 48.91
N ASN A 352 -8.37 30.85 48.12
CA ASN A 352 -9.12 31.99 47.60
C ASN A 352 -10.57 32.06 48.14
N PRO A 353 -10.86 32.95 49.11
CA PRO A 353 -12.21 33.12 49.66
C PRO A 353 -13.28 33.46 48.62
N LYS A 354 -12.93 34.19 47.55
CA LYS A 354 -13.88 34.55 46.48
C LYS A 354 -14.27 33.34 45.63
N PHE A 355 -13.44 32.30 45.61
CA PHE A 355 -13.67 31.07 44.87
C PHE A 355 -14.12 29.92 45.79
N LYS A 356 -14.47 30.20 47.05
CA LYS A 356 -14.90 29.16 48.01
C LYS A 356 -16.18 28.43 47.58
N ASN A 357 -17.07 29.11 46.85
CA ASN A 357 -18.26 28.52 46.23
C ASN A 357 -18.01 28.28 44.73
N TRP A 358 -18.05 27.02 44.31
CA TRP A 358 -17.83 26.57 42.94
C TRP A 358 -19.10 26.32 42.14
N ASP A 359 -20.24 26.61 42.75
CA ASP A 359 -21.53 26.60 42.05
C ASP A 359 -21.62 27.84 41.14
N LEU A 360 -21.04 27.72 39.95
CA LEU A 360 -20.92 28.80 38.97
C LEU A 360 -22.14 28.78 38.05
N LYS A 361 -22.81 29.93 37.94
CA LYS A 361 -23.85 30.13 36.92
C LYS A 361 -23.22 30.38 35.55
N GLY A 362 -23.82 29.79 34.52
CA GLY A 362 -23.44 30.02 33.13
C GLY A 362 -23.66 31.48 32.69
N PRO A 363 -23.22 31.84 31.46
CA PRO A 363 -23.45 33.15 30.87
C PRO A 363 -24.96 33.46 30.78
N GLY A 364 -25.30 34.73 31.04
CA GLY A 364 -26.67 35.21 30.87
C GLY A 364 -27.09 35.31 29.40
N PRO A 365 -28.38 35.63 29.13
CA PRO A 365 -28.87 35.82 27.76
C PRO A 365 -28.01 36.83 26.99
N GLY A 366 -27.57 36.45 25.79
CA GLY A 366 -26.74 37.30 24.91
C GLY A 366 -25.26 37.41 25.29
N GLU A 367 -24.81 36.83 26.41
CA GLU A 367 -23.39 36.80 26.78
C GLU A 367 -22.68 35.57 26.17
N SER A 368 -21.54 35.81 25.50
CA SER A 368 -20.69 34.73 24.98
C SER A 368 -19.90 34.05 26.09
N TRP A 369 -19.58 32.77 25.92
CA TRP A 369 -18.73 32.02 26.86
C TRP A 369 -17.37 32.68 27.09
N LYS A 370 -16.75 33.21 26.02
CA LYS A 370 -15.47 33.93 26.10
C LYS A 370 -15.56 35.18 27.00
N ASN A 371 -16.64 35.95 26.89
CA ASN A 371 -16.82 37.15 27.73
C ASN A 371 -17.14 36.76 29.18
N TRP A 372 -18.00 35.76 29.37
CA TRP A 372 -18.38 35.25 30.68
C TRP A 372 -17.19 34.73 31.48
N ARG A 373 -16.36 33.86 30.89
CA ARG A 373 -15.22 33.28 31.61
C ARG A 373 -14.19 34.35 31.99
N ARG A 374 -13.95 35.32 31.10
CA ARG A 374 -13.05 36.47 31.38
C ARG A 374 -13.57 37.35 32.51
N ARG A 375 -14.87 37.67 32.49
CA ARG A 375 -15.53 38.48 33.53
C ARG A 375 -15.49 37.77 34.88
N LEU A 376 -15.83 36.48 34.93
CA LEU A 376 -15.78 35.70 36.16
C LEU A 376 -14.37 35.49 36.67
N ALA A 377 -13.40 35.19 35.81
CA ALA A 377 -11.99 35.05 36.19
C ALA A 377 -11.49 36.30 36.91
N LYS A 378 -11.76 37.49 36.36
CA LYS A 378 -11.44 38.78 36.99
C LYS A 378 -12.19 38.98 38.31
N LYS A 379 -13.48 38.66 38.38
CA LYS A 379 -14.31 38.83 39.58
C LYS A 379 -13.83 37.94 40.74
N LEU A 380 -13.52 36.69 40.42
CA LEU A 380 -13.14 35.65 41.38
C LEU A 380 -11.64 35.65 41.67
N ASN A 381 -10.84 36.38 40.89
CA ASN A 381 -9.38 36.41 40.97
C ASN A 381 -8.76 35.01 40.80
N VAL A 382 -9.17 34.32 39.73
CA VAL A 382 -8.69 33.00 39.32
C VAL A 382 -8.45 33.00 37.81
N SER A 383 -7.83 31.95 37.28
CA SER A 383 -7.61 31.82 35.84
C SER A 383 -8.92 31.56 35.06
N GLU A 384 -8.96 31.90 33.76
CA GLU A 384 -10.09 31.51 32.89
C GLU A 384 -10.25 29.97 32.84
N LEU A 385 -9.15 29.23 32.90
CA LEU A 385 -9.13 27.76 32.99
C LEU A 385 -9.88 27.28 34.23
N SER A 386 -9.60 27.88 35.40
CA SER A 386 -10.24 27.52 36.66
C SER A 386 -11.76 27.73 36.62
N VAL A 387 -12.21 28.82 35.98
CA VAL A 387 -13.64 29.09 35.78
C VAL A 387 -14.30 28.01 34.91
N VAL A 388 -13.69 27.69 33.77
CA VAL A 388 -14.26 26.69 32.84
C VAL A 388 -14.26 25.30 33.48
N ALA A 389 -13.14 24.88 34.07
CA ALA A 389 -13.00 23.57 34.69
C ALA A 389 -13.96 23.40 35.88
N ALA A 390 -14.05 24.39 36.78
CA ALA A 390 -15.02 24.34 37.87
C ALA A 390 -16.46 24.30 37.36
N TYR A 391 -16.79 25.09 36.32
CA TYR A 391 -18.14 25.11 35.75
C TYR A 391 -18.55 23.76 35.17
N VAL A 392 -17.67 23.15 34.37
CA VAL A 392 -17.88 21.84 33.74
C VAL A 392 -17.99 20.73 34.79
N LEU A 393 -17.16 20.75 35.84
CA LEU A 393 -17.15 19.73 36.89
C LEU A 393 -18.45 19.69 37.71
N GLN A 394 -19.29 20.71 37.66
CA GLN A 394 -20.66 20.66 38.23
C GLN A 394 -21.52 19.56 37.57
N SER A 395 -21.20 19.19 36.33
CA SER A 395 -21.88 18.11 35.59
C SER A 395 -21.20 16.74 35.73
N LYS A 396 -20.21 16.59 36.64
CA LYS A 396 -19.42 15.35 36.78
C LYS A 396 -20.26 14.08 37.00
N ASN A 397 -21.36 14.21 37.74
CA ASN A 397 -22.28 13.10 38.02
C ASN A 397 -23.51 13.07 37.08
N ALA A 398 -23.58 13.98 36.11
CA ALA A 398 -24.70 14.15 35.18
C ALA A 398 -24.23 14.73 33.83
N PRO A 399 -23.39 14.00 33.04
CA PRO A 399 -22.80 14.51 31.81
C PRO A 399 -23.81 14.99 30.76
N GLU A 400 -25.00 14.41 30.75
CA GLU A 400 -26.13 14.80 29.89
C GLU A 400 -26.56 16.26 30.08
N LYS A 401 -26.34 16.83 31.29
CA LYS A 401 -26.60 18.26 31.53
C LYS A 401 -25.64 19.15 30.76
N LEU A 402 -24.38 18.74 30.64
CA LEU A 402 -23.41 19.49 29.84
C LEU A 402 -23.71 19.36 28.34
N ASP A 403 -24.16 18.18 27.89
CA ASP A 403 -24.64 17.98 26.51
C ASP A 403 -25.84 18.90 26.20
N GLU A 404 -26.82 19.02 27.10
CA GLU A 404 -27.93 20.00 26.98
C GLU A 404 -27.42 21.45 26.97
N ILE A 405 -26.47 21.83 27.83
CA ILE A 405 -25.94 23.19 27.88
C ILE A 405 -25.26 23.59 26.56
N ILE A 406 -24.54 22.66 25.92
CA ILE A 406 -23.78 22.93 24.70
C ILE A 406 -24.70 22.82 23.46
N TYR A 407 -25.49 21.76 23.36
CA TYR A 407 -26.24 21.40 22.14
C TYR A 407 -27.76 21.60 22.24
N GLY A 408 -28.30 21.90 23.42
CA GLY A 408 -29.73 22.10 23.64
C GLY A 408 -30.28 23.41 23.08
N GLN A 409 -31.60 23.59 23.20
CA GLN A 409 -32.34 24.67 22.54
C GLN A 409 -32.01 26.07 23.06
N GLU A 410 -31.74 26.19 24.37
CA GLU A 410 -31.62 27.49 25.05
C GLU A 410 -30.51 28.37 24.47
N ARG A 411 -29.41 27.77 24.00
CA ARG A 411 -28.26 28.50 23.44
C ARG A 411 -28.21 28.52 21.92
N ASN A 412 -29.02 27.70 21.26
CA ASN A 412 -28.89 27.41 19.84
C ASN A 412 -30.10 27.93 19.04
N GLY A 413 -30.64 29.08 19.44
CA GLY A 413 -31.74 29.75 18.74
C GLY A 413 -33.02 28.91 18.66
N GLY A 414 -33.28 28.08 19.68
CA GLY A 414 -34.42 27.18 19.73
C GLY A 414 -34.23 25.82 19.05
N LYS A 415 -33.09 25.60 18.37
CA LYS A 415 -32.76 24.30 17.77
C LYS A 415 -32.11 23.36 18.78
N ASP A 416 -32.53 22.11 18.80
CA ASP A 416 -31.87 21.04 19.54
C ASP A 416 -30.83 20.36 18.64
N LEU A 417 -29.56 20.75 18.77
CA LEU A 417 -28.46 20.23 17.95
C LEU A 417 -28.10 18.79 18.31
N ARG A 418 -28.75 18.19 19.32
CA ARG A 418 -28.62 16.75 19.57
C ARG A 418 -29.39 15.92 18.56
N VAL A 419 -30.35 16.54 17.86
CA VAL A 419 -31.11 15.98 16.76
C VAL A 419 -30.41 16.33 15.45
N GLU A 420 -29.91 15.31 14.73
CA GLU A 420 -29.08 15.49 13.53
C GLU A 420 -29.76 16.34 12.44
N GLN A 421 -31.08 16.22 12.27
CA GLN A 421 -31.86 17.02 11.31
C GLN A 421 -31.92 18.52 11.66
N GLN A 422 -31.72 18.88 12.92
CA GLN A 422 -31.67 20.28 13.37
C GLN A 422 -30.24 20.83 13.36
N PHE A 423 -29.24 19.96 13.38
CA PHE A 423 -27.83 20.33 13.31
C PHE A 423 -27.35 20.40 11.84
N VAL A 424 -27.97 21.29 11.07
CA VAL A 424 -27.68 21.53 9.65
C VAL A 424 -27.71 23.03 9.36
N GLY A 425 -26.73 23.51 8.58
CA GLY A 425 -26.66 24.91 8.14
C GLY A 425 -26.76 25.94 9.28
N ILE A 426 -26.24 25.64 10.47
CA ILE A 426 -26.42 26.48 11.68
C ILE A 426 -25.66 27.80 11.60
N ALA A 427 -24.73 27.94 10.64
CA ALA A 427 -24.04 29.19 10.37
C ALA A 427 -24.81 30.10 9.39
N GLN A 428 -25.89 29.63 8.75
CA GLN A 428 -26.67 30.45 7.83
C GLN A 428 -27.44 31.55 8.59
N THR A 429 -27.23 32.80 8.21
CA THR A 429 -28.00 33.96 8.68
C THR A 429 -28.42 34.84 7.52
N VAL A 430 -29.55 35.54 7.65
CA VAL A 430 -30.02 36.49 6.62
C VAL A 430 -29.59 37.90 7.02
N LYS A 431 -28.78 38.55 6.18
CA LYS A 431 -28.38 39.96 6.33
C LYS A 431 -28.72 40.70 5.05
N ASN A 432 -29.50 41.77 5.15
CA ASN A 432 -29.92 42.60 4.01
C ASN A 432 -30.58 41.81 2.86
N GLY A 433 -31.29 40.72 3.17
CA GLY A 433 -31.94 39.87 2.15
C GLY A 433 -31.03 38.82 1.52
N GLU A 434 -29.75 38.77 1.86
CA GLU A 434 -28.80 37.76 1.41
C GLU A 434 -28.45 36.77 2.53
N THR A 435 -28.28 35.50 2.17
CA THR A 435 -27.78 34.48 3.09
C THR A 435 -26.26 34.65 3.23
N VAL A 436 -25.81 34.89 4.46
CA VAL A 436 -24.40 35.01 4.83
C VAL A 436 -24.07 33.93 5.85
N LEU A 437 -22.86 33.37 5.77
CA LEU A 437 -22.38 32.39 6.73
C LEU A 437 -21.64 33.08 7.90
N ASP A 438 -22.17 32.92 9.11
CA ASP A 438 -21.54 33.34 10.36
C ASP A 438 -21.14 32.11 11.16
N LEU A 439 -19.83 31.86 11.28
CA LEU A 439 -19.28 30.70 11.97
C LEU A 439 -19.48 30.74 13.50
N THR A 440 -19.90 31.87 14.06
CA THR A 440 -20.00 32.08 15.51
C THR A 440 -20.83 31.02 16.25
N PRO A 441 -22.03 30.59 15.77
CA PRO A 441 -22.80 29.54 16.43
C PRO A 441 -22.02 28.23 16.54
N TYR A 442 -21.35 27.81 15.46
CA TYR A 442 -20.54 26.59 15.45
C TYR A 442 -19.32 26.71 16.36
N GLU A 443 -18.52 27.79 16.24
CA GLU A 443 -17.34 28.01 17.11
C GLU A 443 -17.70 28.01 18.61
N SER A 444 -18.91 28.48 18.97
CA SER A 444 -19.35 28.57 20.36
C SER A 444 -19.55 27.21 21.04
N LEU A 445 -19.75 26.13 20.26
CA LEU A 445 -19.84 24.76 20.76
C LEU A 445 -18.50 24.28 21.36
N GLY A 446 -17.39 24.87 20.89
CA GLY A 446 -16.04 24.59 21.36
C GLY A 446 -15.57 25.43 22.55
N ASP A 447 -16.35 26.40 23.02
CA ASP A 447 -15.86 27.43 23.97
C ASP A 447 -15.56 26.89 25.39
N LEU A 448 -16.12 25.72 25.75
CA LEU A 448 -15.85 25.02 27.01
C LEU A 448 -14.74 23.95 26.88
N GLN A 449 -14.12 23.84 25.71
CA GLN A 449 -12.96 23.01 25.43
C GLN A 449 -11.85 23.85 24.78
N GLY A 450 -10.87 23.20 24.13
CA GLY A 450 -9.75 23.88 23.47
C GLY A 450 -9.06 24.90 24.37
N SER A 451 -8.96 26.16 23.94
CA SER A 451 -8.33 27.23 24.74
C SER A 451 -9.00 27.52 26.10
N GLY A 452 -10.21 26.99 26.35
CA GLY A 452 -10.87 27.04 27.65
C GLY A 452 -10.29 26.05 28.67
N LEU A 453 -9.82 24.89 28.22
CA LEU A 453 -9.32 23.81 29.09
C LEU A 453 -7.84 23.46 28.88
N LEU A 454 -7.30 23.56 27.66
CA LEU A 454 -5.97 23.03 27.28
C LEU A 454 -4.79 23.93 27.70
N LYS A 455 -4.98 24.75 28.73
CA LYS A 455 -4.03 25.76 29.23
C LYS A 455 -3.16 25.26 30.38
N HIS A 456 -3.16 23.95 30.62
CA HIS A 456 -2.35 23.29 31.65
C HIS A 456 -1.84 21.94 31.16
N GLU A 457 -0.63 21.54 31.56
CA GLU A 457 0.00 20.30 31.10
C GLU A 457 -0.91 19.07 31.35
N LYS A 458 -1.50 18.94 32.54
CA LYS A 458 -2.37 17.79 32.87
C LYS A 458 -3.59 17.70 31.94
N THR A 459 -4.25 18.83 31.66
CA THR A 459 -5.39 18.87 30.74
C THR A 459 -4.98 18.55 29.30
N LEU A 460 -3.82 19.06 28.86
CA LEU A 460 -3.30 18.83 27.51
C LEU A 460 -2.89 17.36 27.30
N ARG A 461 -2.22 16.74 28.28
CA ARG A 461 -1.94 15.30 28.25
C ARG A 461 -3.23 14.48 28.21
N LYS A 462 -4.23 14.88 29.02
CA LYS A 462 -5.49 14.14 29.10
C LYS A 462 -6.28 14.16 27.80
N VAL A 463 -6.38 15.31 27.10
CA VAL A 463 -7.03 15.36 25.79
C VAL A 463 -6.33 14.50 24.75
N LEU A 464 -4.99 14.47 24.72
CA LEU A 464 -4.23 13.64 23.78
C LEU A 464 -4.44 12.16 24.05
N GLN A 465 -4.48 11.74 25.32
CA GLN A 465 -4.77 10.35 25.68
C GLN A 465 -6.17 9.90 25.24
N ILE A 466 -7.17 10.78 25.38
CA ILE A 466 -8.53 10.54 24.90
C ILE A 466 -8.55 10.46 23.37
N LEU A 467 -7.90 11.42 22.69
CA LEU A 467 -7.79 11.44 21.24
C LEU A 467 -7.17 10.13 20.71
N TYR A 468 -6.05 9.67 21.27
CA TYR A 468 -5.41 8.43 20.82
C TYR A 468 -6.24 7.17 21.10
N ARG A 469 -7.03 7.15 22.18
CA ARG A 469 -8.02 6.09 22.41
C ARG A 469 -9.05 6.07 21.27
N ASN A 470 -9.60 7.22 20.92
CA ASN A 470 -10.58 7.36 19.84
C ASN A 470 -10.00 7.00 18.45
N VAL A 471 -8.72 7.32 18.21
CA VAL A 471 -7.94 6.91 17.02
C VAL A 471 -7.85 5.38 16.92
N GLN A 472 -7.47 4.72 18.02
CA GLN A 472 -7.37 3.26 18.07
C GLN A 472 -8.72 2.59 17.82
N ASP A 473 -9.77 3.07 18.51
CA ASP A 473 -11.12 2.55 18.40
C ASP A 473 -11.68 2.65 16.98
N ASN A 474 -11.16 3.54 16.14
CA ASN A 474 -11.59 3.74 14.76
C ASN A 474 -10.60 3.19 13.72
N ASN A 475 -9.64 2.35 14.10
CA ASN A 475 -8.65 1.77 13.16
C ASN A 475 -7.89 2.83 12.34
N LEU A 476 -7.68 4.01 12.91
CA LEU A 476 -6.92 5.09 12.27
C LEU A 476 -5.42 4.80 12.40
N LYS A 477 -4.71 4.78 11.27
CA LYS A 477 -3.29 4.42 11.17
C LYS A 477 -2.37 5.63 11.08
N TYR A 478 -2.90 6.77 10.66
CA TYR A 478 -2.17 8.03 10.58
C TYR A 478 -3.06 9.22 10.92
N LEU A 479 -2.54 10.17 11.70
CA LEU A 479 -3.26 11.37 12.13
C LEU A 479 -2.38 12.62 12.01
N GLU A 480 -2.85 13.64 11.31
CA GLU A 480 -2.27 14.99 11.36
C GLU A 480 -3.12 15.87 12.28
N ILE A 481 -2.61 16.10 13.49
CA ILE A 481 -3.24 16.98 14.48
C ILE A 481 -2.83 18.41 14.16
N ARG A 482 -3.81 19.33 14.13
CA ARG A 482 -3.54 20.77 14.01
C ARG A 482 -3.91 21.51 15.29
N CYS A 483 -3.06 22.44 15.70
CA CYS A 483 -3.34 23.32 16.83
C CYS A 483 -2.54 24.63 16.73
N SER A 484 -2.93 25.63 17.53
CA SER A 484 -2.12 26.84 17.74
C SER A 484 -1.54 26.80 19.16
N PRO A 485 -0.26 26.42 19.35
CA PRO A 485 0.35 26.35 20.69
C PRO A 485 0.31 27.69 21.44
N ILE A 486 0.35 28.80 20.69
CA ILE A 486 0.28 30.16 21.25
C ILE A 486 -1.04 30.39 21.99
N ASN A 487 -2.14 29.75 21.59
CA ASN A 487 -3.44 29.89 22.23
C ASN A 487 -3.54 29.17 23.60
N TYR A 488 -2.62 28.24 23.88
CA TYR A 488 -2.59 27.46 25.13
C TYR A 488 -1.62 28.03 26.18
N LYS A 489 -0.91 29.10 25.83
CA LYS A 489 -0.02 29.83 26.72
C LYS A 489 -0.74 30.35 27.96
N THR A 490 -0.08 30.23 29.11
CA THR A 490 -0.38 30.97 30.35
C THR A 490 0.91 31.56 30.92
N ASP A 491 0.83 32.19 32.10
CA ASP A 491 2.00 32.71 32.80
C ASP A 491 2.92 31.58 33.31
N ILE A 492 2.39 30.36 33.47
CA ILE A 492 3.11 29.18 34.00
C ILE A 492 3.26 28.04 32.98
N PHE A 493 2.64 28.17 31.79
CA PHE A 493 2.70 27.16 30.74
C PHE A 493 3.12 27.81 29.43
N ALA A 494 4.41 27.69 29.09
CA ALA A 494 4.98 28.34 27.93
C ALA A 494 4.64 27.58 26.63
N PRO A 495 4.61 28.25 25.46
CA PRO A 495 4.36 27.57 24.19
C PRO A 495 5.33 26.43 23.87
N ARG A 496 6.58 26.51 24.34
CA ARG A 496 7.56 25.41 24.25
C ARG A 496 7.07 24.17 25.00
N ASP A 497 6.59 24.35 26.22
CA ASP A 497 6.10 23.25 27.06
C ASP A 497 4.83 22.62 26.47
N VAL A 498 3.93 23.44 25.92
CA VAL A 498 2.75 22.97 25.17
C VAL A 498 3.18 21.98 24.06
N VAL A 499 4.15 22.38 23.24
CA VAL A 499 4.62 21.53 22.14
C VAL A 499 5.31 20.29 22.67
N ARG A 500 6.22 20.42 23.65
CA ARG A 500 6.88 19.26 24.28
C ARG A 500 5.88 18.25 24.81
N THR A 501 4.83 18.70 25.51
CA THR A 501 3.76 17.83 26.01
C THR A 501 3.06 17.08 24.87
N ILE A 502 2.81 17.74 23.74
CA ILE A 502 2.22 17.09 22.56
C ILE A 502 3.18 16.03 22.02
N LEU A 503 4.45 16.36 21.80
CA LEU A 503 5.47 15.42 21.29
C LEU A 503 5.66 14.20 22.18
N ASP A 504 5.61 14.38 23.51
CA ASP A 504 5.70 13.29 24.47
C ASP A 504 4.55 12.29 24.29
N GLU A 505 3.31 12.78 24.18
CA GLU A 505 2.14 11.89 24.02
C GLU A 505 2.08 11.30 22.60
N MET A 506 2.52 12.02 21.56
CA MET A 506 2.71 11.47 20.21
C MET A 506 3.67 10.27 20.24
N THR A 507 4.81 10.44 20.92
CA THR A 507 5.82 9.38 21.05
C THR A 507 5.32 8.19 21.86
N ARG A 508 4.57 8.46 22.94
CA ARG A 508 3.94 7.40 23.74
C ARG A 508 2.92 6.61 22.93
N ALA A 509 2.08 7.28 22.15
CA ALA A 509 1.09 6.64 21.30
C ALA A 509 1.75 5.80 20.19
N GLU A 510 2.82 6.31 19.57
CA GLU A 510 3.56 5.56 18.55
C GLU A 510 4.17 4.28 19.13
N ILE A 511 4.83 4.36 20.29
CA ILE A 511 5.48 3.20 20.94
C ILE A 511 4.44 2.19 21.46
N LYS A 512 3.42 2.66 22.17
CA LYS A 512 2.47 1.77 22.88
C LYS A 512 1.36 1.22 21.98
N MET A 513 0.98 1.98 20.96
CA MET A 513 -0.23 1.71 20.17
C MET A 513 0.09 1.50 18.68
N GLY A 514 1.32 1.77 18.24
CA GLY A 514 1.69 1.69 16.81
C GLY A 514 1.03 2.75 15.93
N ILE A 515 0.49 3.82 16.54
CA ILE A 515 -0.20 4.90 15.83
C ILE A 515 0.82 5.95 15.41
N ARG A 516 0.91 6.22 14.10
CA ARG A 516 1.72 7.33 13.59
C ARG A 516 0.91 8.61 13.61
N SER A 517 1.55 9.71 14.00
CA SER A 517 0.90 11.02 13.96
C SER A 517 1.88 12.13 13.58
N SER A 518 1.34 13.31 13.28
CA SER A 518 2.11 14.51 12.96
C SER A 518 1.38 15.74 13.46
N MET A 519 2.11 16.84 13.58
CA MET A 519 1.59 18.11 14.08
C MET A 519 1.71 19.21 13.02
N ILE A 520 0.65 20.00 12.89
CA ILE A 520 0.59 21.21 12.07
C ILE A 520 0.30 22.41 12.97
N PHE A 521 1.01 23.51 12.78
CA PHE A 521 0.76 24.76 13.50
C PHE A 521 -0.27 25.62 12.78
N ILE A 522 -1.30 26.04 13.50
CA ILE A 522 -2.33 26.94 12.99
C ILE A 522 -1.91 28.40 13.15
N ALA A 523 -1.72 29.10 12.04
CA ALA A 523 -1.67 30.54 11.95
C ALA A 523 -3.10 31.12 11.94
N SER A 524 -3.66 31.44 13.12
CA SER A 524 -5.03 31.94 13.23
C SER A 524 -5.23 33.26 12.45
N ARG A 525 -6.20 33.26 11.54
CA ARG A 525 -6.49 34.44 10.69
C ARG A 525 -7.36 35.50 11.37
N HIS A 526 -8.05 35.15 12.45
CA HIS A 526 -8.81 36.11 13.27
C HIS A 526 -8.04 36.59 14.51
N GLY A 527 -6.86 36.00 14.78
CA GLY A 527 -5.93 36.46 15.81
C GLY A 527 -5.10 37.69 15.40
N LYS A 528 -4.18 38.10 16.29
CA LYS A 528 -3.25 39.21 16.01
C LYS A 528 -2.14 38.70 15.10
N LEU A 529 -1.71 39.52 14.13
CA LEU A 529 -0.63 39.14 13.21
C LEU A 529 0.68 38.78 13.93
N LYS A 530 0.96 39.40 15.07
CA LYS A 530 2.13 39.08 15.90
C LYS A 530 2.11 37.66 16.48
N ASP A 531 0.93 37.05 16.62
CA ASP A 531 0.80 35.68 17.13
C ASP A 531 1.25 34.68 16.05
N ILE A 532 1.09 35.03 14.77
CA ILE A 532 1.65 34.28 13.63
C ILE A 532 3.18 34.38 13.65
N ASP A 533 3.74 35.59 13.87
CA ASP A 533 5.19 35.76 14.01
C ASP A 533 5.74 34.92 15.16
N ALA A 534 5.04 34.90 16.30
CA ALA A 534 5.42 34.10 17.47
C ALA A 534 5.38 32.60 17.19
N ALA A 535 4.42 32.10 16.41
CA ALA A 535 4.37 30.70 16.00
C ALA A 535 5.52 30.33 15.04
N ILE A 536 5.89 31.24 14.13
CA ILE A 536 7.03 31.10 13.21
C ILE A 536 8.35 31.08 14.00
N GLU A 537 8.50 31.95 15.00
CA GLU A 537 9.69 31.96 15.85
C GLU A 537 9.75 30.71 16.75
N LEU A 538 8.61 30.27 17.28
CA LEU A 538 8.52 29.06 18.09
C LEU A 538 9.01 27.82 17.36
N TYR A 539 8.57 27.55 16.11
CA TYR A 539 9.05 26.34 15.42
C TYR A 539 10.54 26.41 15.11
N ARG A 540 11.07 27.58 14.72
CA ARG A 540 12.50 27.71 14.39
C ARG A 540 13.38 27.44 15.61
N ASN A 541 12.94 27.90 16.77
CA ASN A 541 13.61 27.64 18.04
C ASN A 541 13.50 26.16 18.42
N LEU A 542 12.31 25.55 18.26
CA LEU A 542 12.10 24.13 18.56
C LEU A 542 12.89 23.19 17.66
N GLU A 543 13.07 23.50 16.37
CA GLU A 543 13.92 22.70 15.47
C GLU A 543 15.39 22.65 15.91
N GLN A 544 15.85 23.65 16.65
CA GLN A 544 17.22 23.76 17.15
C GLN A 544 17.34 23.40 18.63
N ASP A 545 16.22 23.04 19.27
CA ASP A 545 16.17 22.75 20.69
C ASP A 545 16.87 21.43 21.00
N ILE A 546 17.75 21.44 22.01
CA ILE A 546 18.56 20.28 22.36
C ILE A 546 17.76 19.14 23.00
N ASP A 547 16.65 19.45 23.70
CA ASP A 547 15.85 18.48 24.43
C ASP A 547 14.82 17.81 23.52
N CYS A 548 14.18 18.58 22.65
CA CYS A 548 13.03 18.13 21.88
C CYS A 548 13.15 18.30 20.36
N GLY A 549 14.25 18.85 19.84
CA GLY A 549 14.38 19.17 18.42
C GLY A 549 14.33 17.97 17.49
N GLU A 550 14.86 16.81 17.90
CA GLU A 550 14.78 15.58 17.11
C GLU A 550 13.34 15.07 17.02
N ALA A 551 12.64 15.00 18.15
CA ALA A 551 11.21 14.66 18.18
C ALA A 551 10.39 15.69 17.39
N PHE A 552 10.68 16.98 17.52
CA PHE A 552 9.99 18.03 16.79
C PHE A 552 10.16 17.86 15.27
N LYS A 553 11.38 17.65 14.76
CA LYS A 553 11.61 17.36 13.32
C LYS A 553 10.90 16.09 12.85
N ARG A 554 10.82 15.08 13.72
CA ARG A 554 10.08 13.84 13.44
C ARG A 554 8.59 14.06 13.27
N TYR A 555 7.93 14.91 14.07
CA TYR A 555 6.46 15.03 14.07
C TYR A 555 5.92 16.29 13.40
N PHE A 556 6.65 17.40 13.37
CA PHE A 556 6.17 18.66 12.79
C PHE A 556 6.13 18.59 11.26
N ARG A 557 5.02 19.03 10.66
CA ARG A 557 4.77 18.90 9.21
C ARG A 557 4.34 20.17 8.49
N GLY A 558 4.24 21.30 9.17
CA GLY A 558 4.04 22.58 8.50
C GLY A 558 2.98 23.44 9.16
N PHE A 559 2.34 24.27 8.34
CA PHE A 559 1.43 25.31 8.79
C PHE A 559 0.05 25.19 8.14
N ASP A 560 -0.96 25.55 8.94
CA ASP A 560 -2.33 25.78 8.51
C ASP A 560 -2.69 27.27 8.70
N VAL A 561 -3.66 27.76 7.93
CA VAL A 561 -4.38 28.99 8.24
C VAL A 561 -5.83 28.61 8.53
N ALA A 562 -6.31 28.84 9.75
CA ALA A 562 -7.68 28.49 10.15
C ALA A 562 -8.41 29.62 10.89
N GLY A 563 -9.69 29.37 11.17
CA GLY A 563 -10.65 30.27 11.78
C GLY A 563 -11.46 31.08 10.76
N ASN A 564 -12.44 31.85 11.23
CA ASN A 564 -13.40 32.59 10.39
C ASN A 564 -12.77 33.27 9.14
N GLU A 565 -13.08 32.72 7.96
CA GLU A 565 -12.49 33.10 6.67
C GLU A 565 -12.75 34.57 6.30
N SER A 566 -13.87 35.14 6.73
CA SER A 566 -14.24 36.54 6.44
C SER A 566 -13.31 37.56 7.10
N LYS A 567 -12.57 37.18 8.15
CA LYS A 567 -11.74 38.11 8.94
C LYS A 567 -10.48 38.54 8.23
N ARG A 568 -9.88 37.66 7.43
CA ARG A 568 -8.62 37.94 6.73
C ARG A 568 -8.44 36.97 5.57
N ARG A 569 -8.37 37.52 4.37
CA ARG A 569 -8.10 36.79 3.12
C ARG A 569 -6.67 36.22 3.08
N PRO A 570 -6.43 35.07 2.44
CA PRO A 570 -5.10 34.47 2.33
C PRO A 570 -4.03 35.40 1.75
N GLU A 571 -4.35 36.22 0.73
CA GLU A 571 -3.41 37.17 0.12
C GLU A 571 -2.77 38.11 1.15
N LYS A 572 -3.53 38.53 2.18
CA LYS A 572 -3.04 39.42 3.24
C LYS A 572 -2.05 38.77 4.20
N LEU A 573 -1.90 37.45 4.15
CA LEU A 573 -0.93 36.71 4.96
C LEU A 573 0.39 36.44 4.23
N ARG A 574 0.50 36.77 2.93
CA ARG A 574 1.69 36.48 2.11
C ARG A 574 3.00 36.95 2.73
N GLY A 575 3.04 38.17 3.26
CA GLY A 575 4.25 38.72 3.88
C GLY A 575 4.71 37.93 5.13
N LYS A 576 3.77 37.32 5.87
CA LYS A 576 4.09 36.46 7.02
C LYS A 576 4.53 35.08 6.56
N PHE A 577 3.81 34.51 5.59
CA PHE A 577 4.05 33.18 5.06
C PHE A 577 5.31 33.09 4.21
N GLN A 578 5.85 34.20 3.70
CA GLN A 578 7.13 34.21 2.97
C GLN A 578 8.25 33.49 3.74
N ARG A 579 8.32 33.65 5.07
CA ARG A 579 9.30 32.95 5.93
C ARG A 579 9.08 31.44 5.99
N ILE A 580 7.81 31.01 6.03
CA ILE A 580 7.42 29.60 6.03
C ILE A 580 7.80 28.95 4.70
N LEU A 581 7.55 29.67 3.59
CA LEU A 581 7.86 29.22 2.23
C LEU A 581 9.36 29.16 1.95
N MET A 582 10.14 30.14 2.40
CA MET A 582 11.61 30.12 2.29
C MET A 582 12.25 28.96 3.06
N ASP A 583 11.59 28.50 4.13
CA ASP A 583 12.04 27.36 4.92
C ASP A 583 11.48 26.02 4.39
N CYS A 584 10.84 26.03 3.21
CA CYS A 584 10.27 24.87 2.53
C CYS A 584 9.31 24.04 3.40
N LYS A 585 8.54 24.70 4.29
CA LYS A 585 7.54 24.00 5.12
C LYS A 585 6.24 23.83 4.35
N ASN A 586 5.57 22.70 4.57
CA ASN A 586 4.29 22.44 3.91
C ASN A 586 3.20 23.41 4.40
N VAL A 587 2.25 23.70 3.52
CA VAL A 587 1.15 24.63 3.80
C VAL A 587 -0.19 24.01 3.43
N THR A 588 -1.12 24.00 4.39
CA THR A 588 -2.56 23.82 4.16
C THR A 588 -3.30 25.09 4.58
N VAL A 589 -4.49 25.35 4.03
CA VAL A 589 -5.26 26.58 4.32
C VAL A 589 -6.73 26.25 4.30
N HIS A 590 -7.48 26.62 5.34
CA HIS A 590 -8.95 26.67 5.26
C HIS A 590 -9.37 27.71 4.22
N ALA A 591 -9.96 27.28 3.11
CA ALA A 591 -10.42 28.22 2.10
C ALA A 591 -11.62 27.64 1.39
N GLY A 592 -12.61 28.48 1.15
CA GLY A 592 -13.79 28.08 0.40
C GLY A 592 -14.79 27.26 1.21
N GLU A 593 -14.72 27.30 2.54
CA GLU A 593 -15.75 26.72 3.40
C GLU A 593 -16.96 27.66 3.51
N THR A 594 -16.68 28.91 3.90
CA THR A 594 -17.69 29.95 4.15
C THR A 594 -17.55 31.17 3.22
N MET A 595 -16.51 31.19 2.39
CA MET A 595 -16.17 32.29 1.49
C MET A 595 -16.02 31.81 0.04
N PRO A 596 -16.02 32.73 -0.94
CA PRO A 596 -15.91 32.41 -2.36
C PRO A 596 -14.60 31.71 -2.77
N ALA A 597 -14.61 31.08 -3.95
CA ALA A 597 -13.48 30.34 -4.51
C ALA A 597 -12.22 31.20 -4.74
N GLU A 598 -12.33 32.53 -4.79
CA GLU A 598 -11.19 33.45 -4.84
C GLU A 598 -10.27 33.27 -3.62
N ASN A 599 -10.80 32.93 -2.45
CA ASN A 599 -9.97 32.60 -1.29
C ASN A 599 -9.15 31.32 -1.54
N ILE A 600 -9.71 30.33 -2.24
CA ILE A 600 -8.99 29.10 -2.62
C ILE A 600 -7.86 29.44 -3.59
N TRP A 601 -8.14 30.29 -4.59
CA TRP A 601 -7.12 30.78 -5.52
C TRP A 601 -5.98 31.47 -4.77
N GLU A 602 -6.28 32.40 -3.85
CA GLU A 602 -5.26 33.10 -3.08
C GLU A 602 -4.48 32.16 -2.15
N ALA A 603 -5.13 31.17 -1.55
CA ALA A 603 -4.44 30.15 -0.76
C ALA A 603 -3.36 29.44 -1.58
N VAL A 604 -3.72 28.99 -2.79
CA VAL A 604 -2.81 28.28 -3.69
C VAL A 604 -1.71 29.18 -4.24
N TYR A 605 -2.03 30.38 -4.73
CA TYR A 605 -1.06 31.20 -5.46
C TYR A 605 -0.32 32.22 -4.59
N CYS A 606 -0.96 32.74 -3.53
CA CYS A 606 -0.32 33.68 -2.62
C CYS A 606 0.42 33.00 -1.49
N LEU A 607 -0.09 31.87 -0.98
CA LEU A 607 0.48 31.13 0.15
C LEU A 607 1.11 29.78 -0.23
N ASN A 608 1.08 29.39 -1.51
CA ASN A 608 1.60 28.12 -2.01
C ASN A 608 1.02 26.90 -1.26
N ALA A 609 -0.27 26.94 -0.96
CA ALA A 609 -0.97 25.83 -0.30
C ALA A 609 -0.91 24.56 -1.17
N GLU A 610 -0.48 23.46 -0.56
CA GLU A 610 -0.46 22.12 -1.16
C GLU A 610 -1.78 21.38 -0.96
N ARG A 611 -2.51 21.75 0.10
CA ARG A 611 -3.84 21.25 0.42
C ARG A 611 -4.76 22.39 0.86
N ILE A 612 -6.05 22.21 0.67
CA ILE A 612 -7.09 23.16 1.06
C ILE A 612 -8.05 22.48 2.04
N GLY A 613 -8.23 23.08 3.20
CA GLY A 613 -9.27 22.71 4.16
C GLY A 613 -10.65 23.05 3.62
N HIS A 614 -11.54 22.06 3.61
CA HIS A 614 -12.91 22.07 3.10
C HIS A 614 -13.04 22.25 1.58
N GLY A 615 -12.62 23.40 1.03
CA GLY A 615 -12.61 23.67 -0.40
C GLY A 615 -13.96 23.54 -1.10
N LEU A 616 -15.08 23.85 -0.43
CA LEU A 616 -16.44 23.59 -0.94
C LEU A 616 -16.78 24.41 -2.19
N THR A 617 -16.35 25.67 -2.25
CA THR A 617 -16.63 26.58 -3.37
C THR A 617 -15.74 26.34 -4.60
N LEU A 618 -14.75 25.43 -4.54
CA LEU A 618 -13.93 25.08 -5.71
C LEU A 618 -14.79 24.51 -6.87
N VAL A 619 -15.91 23.89 -6.54
CA VAL A 619 -16.88 23.32 -7.49
C VAL A 619 -17.44 24.34 -8.49
N GLU A 620 -17.41 25.62 -8.13
CA GLU A 620 -17.85 26.75 -8.95
C GLU A 620 -16.84 27.13 -10.04
N ARG A 621 -15.62 26.54 -10.01
CA ARG A 621 -14.47 26.90 -10.86
C ARG A 621 -14.06 25.81 -11.84
N ASP A 622 -15.06 25.20 -12.48
CA ASP A 622 -14.93 24.04 -13.37
C ASP A 622 -14.05 24.29 -14.60
N GLY A 623 -14.10 25.50 -15.14
CA GLY A 623 -13.37 25.86 -16.37
C GLY A 623 -11.94 26.38 -16.15
N ASP A 624 -11.49 26.56 -14.90
CA ASP A 624 -10.21 27.21 -14.62
C ASP A 624 -9.44 26.66 -13.41
N LEU A 625 -9.90 26.88 -12.19
CA LEU A 625 -9.15 26.51 -10.98
C LEU A 625 -9.24 25.02 -10.69
N LEU A 626 -10.39 24.40 -10.92
CA LEU A 626 -10.62 22.97 -10.67
C LEU A 626 -9.66 22.09 -11.50
N PRO A 627 -9.47 22.27 -12.83
CA PRO A 627 -8.45 21.54 -13.59
C PRO A 627 -7.03 21.76 -13.06
N LYS A 628 -6.71 22.95 -12.54
CA LYS A 628 -5.39 23.21 -11.94
C LYS A 628 -5.16 22.40 -10.67
N PHE A 629 -6.20 22.14 -9.87
CA PHE A 629 -6.10 21.25 -8.71
C PHE A 629 -5.78 19.82 -9.14
N ARG A 630 -6.46 19.30 -10.18
CA ARG A 630 -6.14 17.99 -10.76
C ARG A 630 -4.70 17.93 -11.25
N ASP A 631 -4.32 18.85 -12.15
CA ASP A 631 -3.05 18.79 -12.87
C ASP A 631 -1.84 19.02 -11.94
N ARG A 632 -1.97 19.92 -10.95
CA ARG A 632 -0.93 20.15 -9.93
C ARG A 632 -1.04 19.23 -8.72
N ARG A 633 -2.03 18.32 -8.73
CA ARG A 633 -2.37 17.44 -7.63
C ARG A 633 -2.59 18.19 -6.30
N ILE A 634 -3.25 19.35 -6.29
CA ILE A 634 -3.55 20.06 -5.03
C ILE A 634 -4.67 19.31 -4.32
N GLY A 635 -4.48 19.04 -3.02
CA GLY A 635 -5.41 18.25 -2.23
C GLY A 635 -6.57 19.06 -1.65
N VAL A 636 -7.72 18.42 -1.45
CA VAL A 636 -8.88 18.99 -0.73
C VAL A 636 -9.22 18.11 0.47
N GLU A 637 -9.11 18.68 1.66
CA GLU A 637 -9.38 18.04 2.94
C GLU A 637 -10.85 18.28 3.31
N MET A 638 -11.75 17.40 2.88
CA MET A 638 -13.19 17.56 3.14
C MET A 638 -13.57 17.10 4.55
N CYS A 639 -14.56 17.78 5.16
CA CYS A 639 -15.01 17.51 6.52
C CYS A 639 -16.55 17.37 6.53
N PRO A 640 -17.10 16.24 6.04
CA PRO A 640 -18.53 16.07 5.76
C PRO A 640 -19.50 16.53 6.85
N SER A 641 -19.29 16.14 8.13
CA SER A 641 -20.20 16.55 9.20
C SER A 641 -20.13 18.05 9.47
N SER A 642 -18.93 18.60 9.59
CA SER A 642 -18.71 20.04 9.78
C SER A 642 -19.31 20.85 8.62
N ASN A 643 -19.07 20.42 7.38
CA ASN A 643 -19.61 21.07 6.19
C ASN A 643 -21.15 21.01 6.13
N TYR A 644 -21.77 19.89 6.48
CA TYR A 644 -23.23 19.77 6.62
C TYR A 644 -23.78 20.67 7.73
N GLN A 645 -23.10 20.72 8.87
CA GLN A 645 -23.55 21.48 10.05
C GLN A 645 -23.39 22.98 9.85
N ILE A 646 -22.32 23.45 9.21
CA ILE A 646 -22.04 24.88 8.99
C ILE A 646 -22.79 25.39 7.76
N VAL A 647 -22.58 24.75 6.60
CA VAL A 647 -23.04 25.26 5.30
C VAL A 647 -24.39 24.68 4.92
N GLY A 648 -24.62 23.38 5.15
CA GLY A 648 -25.88 22.69 4.83
C GLY A 648 -25.90 22.11 3.41
N PHE A 649 -26.06 20.80 3.32
CA PHE A 649 -26.12 20.04 2.06
C PHE A 649 -27.19 18.94 2.15
N LYS A 650 -27.65 18.44 1.00
CA LYS A 650 -28.58 17.29 0.98
C LYS A 650 -27.93 16.06 1.61
N ASP A 651 -28.74 15.31 2.35
CA ASP A 651 -28.38 14.03 2.95
C ASP A 651 -29.39 12.98 2.48
N ASN A 652 -28.91 11.84 1.96
CA ASN A 652 -29.79 10.77 1.48
C ASN A 652 -30.74 10.23 2.57
N TYR A 653 -30.41 10.37 3.86
CA TYR A 653 -31.29 9.97 4.95
C TYR A 653 -32.40 11.00 5.22
N TYR A 654 -32.28 12.22 4.70
CA TYR A 654 -33.23 13.34 4.89
C TYR A 654 -33.57 13.99 3.54
N PRO A 655 -34.26 13.27 2.63
CA PRO A 655 -34.45 13.69 1.24
C PRO A 655 -35.33 14.93 1.06
N ASP A 656 -36.15 15.29 2.06
CA ASP A 656 -37.08 16.42 2.00
C ASP A 656 -36.42 17.80 2.21
N GLN A 657 -35.08 17.83 2.37
CA GLN A 657 -34.33 19.07 2.55
C GLN A 657 -34.07 19.78 1.21
N ASN A 658 -34.53 21.02 1.07
CA ASN A 658 -34.19 21.89 -0.06
C ASN A 658 -32.80 22.54 0.13
N LEU A 659 -31.75 21.72 0.06
CA LEU A 659 -30.35 22.13 0.22
C LEU A 659 -29.55 21.87 -1.08
N PRO A 660 -28.36 22.47 -1.27
CA PRO A 660 -27.52 22.16 -2.42
C PRO A 660 -26.87 20.76 -2.33
N ASP A 661 -26.42 20.23 -3.46
CA ASP A 661 -25.67 18.98 -3.51
C ASP A 661 -24.24 19.18 -2.96
N TYR A 662 -23.70 18.19 -2.26
CA TYR A 662 -22.33 18.21 -1.75
C TYR A 662 -21.32 17.97 -2.88
N PRO A 663 -20.20 18.71 -2.99
CA PRO A 663 -19.36 18.71 -4.18
C PRO A 663 -18.47 17.47 -4.35
N LEU A 664 -18.46 16.54 -3.38
CA LEU A 664 -17.56 15.39 -3.35
C LEU A 664 -17.63 14.54 -4.63
N ARG A 665 -18.82 14.21 -5.13
CA ARG A 665 -18.96 13.39 -6.36
C ARG A 665 -18.28 14.07 -7.54
N LYS A 666 -18.55 15.37 -7.75
CA LYS A 666 -17.92 16.14 -8.82
C LYS A 666 -16.39 16.18 -8.68
N TYR A 667 -15.88 16.34 -7.46
CA TYR A 667 -14.43 16.29 -7.24
C TYR A 667 -13.81 14.93 -7.58
N MET A 668 -14.48 13.83 -7.22
CA MET A 668 -14.01 12.48 -7.56
C MET A 668 -14.06 12.22 -9.08
N ASP A 669 -15.13 12.66 -9.75
CA ASP A 669 -15.31 12.49 -11.19
C ASP A 669 -14.25 13.29 -11.98
N GLU A 670 -13.90 14.49 -11.50
CA GLU A 670 -12.86 15.37 -12.06
C GLU A 670 -11.43 15.02 -11.59
N LYS A 671 -11.26 13.87 -10.91
CA LYS A 671 -9.96 13.37 -10.43
C LYS A 671 -9.22 14.33 -9.50
N ILE A 672 -9.97 15.12 -8.73
CA ILE A 672 -9.43 15.93 -7.64
C ILE A 672 -9.09 15.02 -6.47
N ARG A 673 -7.92 15.24 -5.88
CA ARG A 673 -7.49 14.47 -4.70
C ARG A 673 -8.24 14.96 -3.47
N VAL A 674 -9.26 14.22 -3.10
CA VAL A 674 -10.11 14.48 -1.94
C VAL A 674 -9.82 13.49 -0.81
N THR A 675 -9.83 13.99 0.41
CA THR A 675 -9.80 13.18 1.64
C THR A 675 -11.01 13.51 2.50
N VAL A 676 -11.35 12.59 3.41
CA VAL A 676 -12.43 12.74 4.39
C VAL A 676 -11.81 12.80 5.78
N ASN A 677 -12.19 13.80 6.56
CA ASN A 677 -11.51 14.17 7.81
C ASN A 677 -12.51 14.62 8.88
N THR A 678 -12.10 14.64 10.15
CA THR A 678 -13.02 14.88 11.28
C THR A 678 -13.23 16.34 11.67
N ASP A 679 -12.32 17.23 11.29
CA ASP A 679 -12.32 18.63 11.70
C ASP A 679 -12.28 18.79 13.23
N ASP A 680 -13.43 19.08 13.85
CA ASP A 680 -13.64 19.13 15.29
C ASP A 680 -14.57 17.97 15.73
N PRO A 681 -14.07 16.73 15.89
CA PRO A 681 -14.94 15.56 16.07
C PRO A 681 -15.86 15.63 17.30
N GLY A 682 -15.43 16.31 18.36
CA GLY A 682 -16.22 16.52 19.57
C GLY A 682 -17.34 17.53 19.37
N MET A 683 -17.10 18.60 18.60
CA MET A 683 -18.11 19.62 18.24
C MET A 683 -19.11 19.08 17.21
N SER A 684 -18.61 18.38 16.20
CA SER A 684 -19.41 17.77 15.14
C SER A 684 -20.13 16.48 15.58
N ARG A 685 -19.88 15.99 16.80
CA ARG A 685 -20.43 14.73 17.36
C ARG A 685 -20.16 13.52 16.45
N THR A 686 -18.92 13.40 15.99
CA THR A 686 -18.50 12.46 14.94
C THR A 686 -17.15 11.79 15.25
N ASN A 687 -16.73 10.89 14.37
CA ASN A 687 -15.41 10.28 14.31
C ASN A 687 -15.12 9.90 12.84
N ILE A 688 -13.88 9.49 12.52
CA ILE A 688 -13.48 9.24 11.13
C ILE A 688 -14.34 8.16 10.43
N THR A 689 -14.87 7.18 11.17
CA THR A 689 -15.76 6.15 10.60
C THR A 689 -17.12 6.75 10.23
N ASN A 690 -17.66 7.60 11.10
CA ASN A 690 -18.88 8.37 10.84
C ASN A 690 -18.68 9.37 9.69
N GLU A 691 -17.50 9.98 9.56
CA GLU A 691 -17.21 10.89 8.45
C GLU A 691 -17.24 10.20 7.08
N LEU A 692 -16.71 8.99 6.96
CA LEU A 692 -16.82 8.21 5.72
C LEU A 692 -18.28 7.89 5.38
N LEU A 693 -19.07 7.50 6.37
CA LEU A 693 -20.50 7.29 6.15
C LEU A 693 -21.21 8.60 5.80
N LYS A 694 -20.87 9.71 6.46
CA LYS A 694 -21.46 11.03 6.18
C LYS A 694 -21.09 11.50 4.77
N ALA A 695 -19.84 11.34 4.33
CA ALA A 695 -19.43 11.58 2.95
C ALA A 695 -20.27 10.79 1.95
N ALA A 696 -20.53 9.51 2.25
CA ALA A 696 -21.36 8.65 1.43
C ALA A 696 -22.83 9.12 1.38
N ARG A 697 -23.39 9.49 2.54
CA ARG A 697 -24.76 10.03 2.68
C ARG A 697 -24.97 11.36 1.99
N LEU A 698 -23.97 12.24 2.01
CA LEU A 698 -24.03 13.54 1.34
C LEU A 698 -23.81 13.43 -0.18
N THR A 699 -23.32 12.28 -0.65
CA THR A 699 -23.17 12.00 -2.08
C THR A 699 -24.45 11.42 -2.63
N ARG A 700 -25.02 12.07 -3.67
CA ARG A 700 -26.24 11.59 -4.33
C ARG A 700 -26.06 10.15 -4.81
N GLY A 701 -26.93 9.25 -4.34
CA GLY A 701 -26.88 7.82 -4.68
C GLY A 701 -25.78 7.03 -3.95
N GLY A 702 -25.13 7.63 -2.95
CA GLY A 702 -24.10 6.99 -2.15
C GLY A 702 -22.71 7.01 -2.77
N LEU A 703 -21.74 6.49 -2.01
CA LEU A 703 -20.40 6.17 -2.50
C LEU A 703 -20.28 4.65 -2.64
N SER A 704 -19.59 4.21 -3.69
CA SER A 704 -19.25 2.79 -3.80
C SER A 704 -18.14 2.42 -2.81
N LEU A 705 -17.99 1.14 -2.49
CA LEU A 705 -16.82 0.70 -1.70
C LEU A 705 -15.50 0.97 -2.45
N TRP A 706 -15.51 0.91 -3.78
CA TRP A 706 -14.41 1.39 -4.60
C TRP A 706 -14.08 2.86 -4.33
N ASP A 707 -15.08 3.74 -4.34
CA ASP A 707 -14.92 5.18 -4.04
C ASP A 707 -14.35 5.39 -2.64
N ILE A 708 -14.84 4.64 -1.64
CA ILE A 708 -14.33 4.71 -0.27
C ILE A 708 -12.85 4.32 -0.22
N LEU A 709 -12.44 3.21 -0.85
CA LEU A 709 -11.03 2.81 -0.90
C LEU A 709 -10.14 3.87 -1.59
N SER A 710 -10.65 4.54 -2.63
CA SER A 710 -9.99 5.68 -3.27
C SER A 710 -9.78 6.86 -2.31
N LEU A 711 -10.81 7.24 -1.53
CA LEU A 711 -10.69 8.29 -0.51
C LEU A 711 -9.66 7.94 0.57
N LEU A 712 -9.63 6.67 0.98
CA LEU A 712 -8.64 6.17 1.94
C LEU A 712 -7.23 6.23 1.36
N TYR A 713 -7.02 5.78 0.12
CA TYR A 713 -5.72 5.87 -0.55
C TYR A 713 -5.22 7.31 -0.61
N ASN A 714 -6.07 8.24 -1.06
CA ASN A 714 -5.76 9.67 -1.10
C ASN A 714 -5.33 10.22 0.27
N SER A 715 -5.99 9.79 1.34
CA SER A 715 -5.64 10.22 2.71
C SER A 715 -4.23 9.85 3.13
N PHE A 716 -3.69 8.72 2.67
CA PHE A 716 -2.30 8.34 2.92
C PHE A 716 -1.33 9.00 1.93
N GLU A 717 -1.72 9.15 0.67
CA GLU A 717 -0.88 9.76 -0.37
C GLU A 717 -0.65 11.27 -0.15
N MET A 718 -1.67 11.95 0.41
CA MET A 718 -1.66 13.37 0.70
C MET A 718 -1.04 13.72 2.06
N ALA A 719 -0.64 12.72 2.86
CA ALA A 719 0.09 12.96 4.10
C ALA A 719 1.34 13.81 3.85
N PHE A 720 1.62 14.77 4.74
CA PHE A 720 2.81 15.62 4.68
C PHE A 720 4.09 14.91 5.14
N LEU A 721 4.03 13.59 5.38
CA LEU A 721 5.19 12.78 5.70
C LEU A 721 6.31 12.92 4.64
N PRO A 722 7.59 12.88 5.07
CA PRO A 722 8.72 12.77 4.16
C PRO A 722 8.53 11.59 3.20
N TYR A 723 8.98 11.74 1.96
CA TYR A 723 8.73 10.77 0.89
C TYR A 723 8.95 9.31 1.30
N ARG A 724 10.10 9.00 1.93
CA ARG A 724 10.42 7.62 2.36
C ARG A 724 9.42 7.07 3.38
N GLU A 725 9.06 7.86 4.39
CA GLU A 725 8.10 7.46 5.42
C GLU A 725 6.69 7.33 4.84
N LYS A 726 6.32 8.22 3.90
CA LYS A 726 5.05 8.15 3.20
C LYS A 726 4.94 6.91 2.33
N MET A 727 5.98 6.57 1.57
CA MET A 727 5.98 5.35 0.75
C MET A 727 5.93 4.09 1.61
N LYS A 728 6.63 4.08 2.75
CA LYS A 728 6.53 2.99 3.72
C LYS A 728 5.10 2.85 4.26
N LEU A 729 4.48 3.96 4.68
CA LEU A 729 3.09 3.98 5.13
C LEU A 729 2.14 3.47 4.04
N LEU A 730 2.27 3.96 2.81
CA LEU A 730 1.44 3.52 1.68
C LEU A 730 1.57 2.02 1.40
N ASN A 731 2.79 1.48 1.42
CA ASN A 731 3.02 0.06 1.24
C ASN A 731 2.38 -0.78 2.36
N GLU A 732 2.55 -0.36 3.62
CA GLU A 732 1.90 -1.01 4.76
C GLU A 732 0.37 -0.97 4.65
N MET A 733 -0.19 0.15 4.20
CA MET A 733 -1.65 0.26 4.02
C MET A 733 -2.14 -0.58 2.85
N ASN A 734 -1.38 -0.66 1.75
CA ASN A 734 -1.69 -1.55 0.63
C ASN A 734 -1.76 -3.02 1.07
N LEU A 735 -0.82 -3.46 1.92
CA LEU A 735 -0.87 -4.81 2.51
C LEU A 735 -2.06 -4.99 3.46
N LYS A 736 -2.36 -4.01 4.32
CA LYS A 736 -3.54 -4.09 5.21
C LYS A 736 -4.86 -4.14 4.43
N VAL A 737 -4.96 -3.43 3.31
CA VAL A 737 -6.12 -3.50 2.42
C VAL A 737 -6.16 -4.85 1.71
N LYS A 738 -5.01 -5.42 1.33
CA LYS A 738 -4.94 -6.80 0.83
C LYS A 738 -5.53 -7.79 1.83
N ASP A 739 -5.04 -7.78 3.07
CA ASP A 739 -5.51 -8.68 4.12
C ASP A 739 -7.03 -8.54 4.32
N TRP A 740 -7.50 -7.29 4.36
CA TRP A 740 -8.94 -7.00 4.45
C TRP A 740 -9.74 -7.53 3.26
N LEU A 741 -9.22 -7.39 2.03
CA LEU A 741 -9.87 -7.89 0.83
C LEU A 741 -9.91 -9.43 0.83
N ASP A 742 -8.83 -10.09 1.21
CA ASP A 742 -8.75 -11.56 1.29
C ASP A 742 -9.77 -12.11 2.28
N ASP A 743 -9.91 -11.48 3.46
CA ASP A 743 -10.90 -11.84 4.48
C ASP A 743 -12.36 -11.68 3.99
N ASN A 744 -12.59 -10.82 3.00
CA ASN A 744 -13.91 -10.46 2.50
C ASN A 744 -14.17 -10.91 1.05
N ILE A 745 -13.24 -11.59 0.39
CA ILE A 745 -13.27 -11.78 -1.07
C ILE A 745 -14.49 -12.56 -1.52
N VAL A 746 -14.86 -13.62 -0.78
CA VAL A 746 -16.05 -14.43 -1.07
C VAL A 746 -17.33 -13.60 -0.95
N LYS A 747 -17.41 -12.70 0.05
CA LYS A 747 -18.58 -11.83 0.26
C LYS A 747 -18.65 -10.75 -0.83
N ILE A 748 -17.50 -10.20 -1.22
CA ILE A 748 -17.38 -9.22 -2.30
C ILE A 748 -17.81 -9.83 -3.64
N GLU A 749 -17.30 -11.01 -3.99
CA GLU A 749 -17.66 -11.68 -5.27
C GLU A 749 -19.14 -12.05 -5.34
N LYS A 750 -19.77 -12.36 -4.20
CA LYS A 750 -21.21 -12.64 -4.13
C LYS A 750 -22.10 -11.38 -4.03
N GLY A 751 -21.51 -10.21 -3.82
CA GLY A 751 -22.26 -8.96 -3.58
C GLY A 751 -22.96 -8.90 -2.21
N CYS A 752 -22.61 -9.78 -1.27
CA CYS A 752 -23.27 -9.95 0.03
C CYS A 752 -22.38 -9.47 1.19
N ILE A 753 -21.75 -8.31 1.07
CA ILE A 753 -20.75 -7.80 2.04
C ILE A 753 -21.32 -7.63 3.47
N TYR A 754 -22.65 -7.50 3.60
CA TYR A 754 -23.33 -7.35 4.89
C TYR A 754 -23.75 -8.66 5.57
N GLU A 755 -23.60 -9.82 4.92
CA GLU A 755 -23.98 -11.12 5.50
C GLU A 755 -22.87 -11.62 6.44
N GLU A 756 -23.23 -12.07 7.64
CA GLU A 756 -22.29 -12.57 8.65
C GLU A 756 -21.70 -13.93 8.26
#